data_AF-A0A162KC68-F1
#
_entry.id   AF-A0A162KC68-F1
#
_cell.length_a   1.000
_cell.length_b   1.000
_cell.length_c   1.000
_cell.angle_alpha   90.00
_cell.angle_beta   90.00
_cell.angle_gamma   90.00
#
_symmetry.space_group_name_H-M   'P 1'
#
loop_
_entity.id
_entity.type
_entity.pdbx_description
1 polymer ?
#
loop_
_entity_poly.entity_id
_entity_poly.type
_entity_poly.pdbx_seq_one_letter_code
_entity_poly.pdbx_strand_id
1 'polypeptide(L)'
;MPADRLLNTLLQHYQDIHDDAKSEQILGTTVHLLTHLTNPLNLGVLTSQLLTAPAIWQRPGFDLSHALRVVSIYNTAALRVRQDAAEALERKNSLGGFLPPSPAQQRESGGLKPDEWARAVVKGADDRSARWQHLLVLTGVLVGFEGNDRRTLSRGLRNTLQQAVVTAANLALRSHADDGSLAEASIVMALNYAFPLLSEHHQAQLDCDVLLPVMLWAMLRQGCGDGLFLQDIARDVTQAVGGGGCCSWPQHAPSFAMLVELDRRPVMSNMGPLAKMAAFAATHAKDTSIVLQAQDDLVLFSHKLLDAWAKNRLSSVEFGLAVAQLTPETLQATWPVLWQVLRKIMFGVVATLQAIVSRSLLDARMLHEAIAPAVAAKSLQILRNIHFISSVNGNAGFQVYTFTYLTSLDVICRSGAACEKFLGEFRPADGFSVPSTHLQRTLDLYYLNVAEHMPLSLTTEAADALIIKPATSYLGFDGVMSPTMVEIFESAHSAVLSVLSCPQHSALTIQLAPFYIVKLFESFPQRISPRQFRVAFKTVMQMVSPPFAIAAQEPLLGETLLEMLLHAIAGAPTTPLAPDEAARAASEESGEPLQSAQSALVLTLVDALPFLPLPLVEEWMAMAAQTLNGIADPRLRRPVRDRFWDILVNGEMDVERSAIGVAWWGTKGGRELVLDRGAGPAEPPMMSGALMTAESKL
;
A
#
# COMPACT_ATOMS: atom_id res chain seq x y z
N MET A 1 -9.17 25.84 51.19
CA MET A 1 -10.65 25.74 51.33
C MET A 1 -10.98 24.28 51.61
N PRO A 2 -11.88 23.94 52.55
CA PRO A 2 -12.28 22.54 52.75
C PRO A 2 -12.94 21.99 51.48
N ALA A 3 -12.56 20.78 51.07
CA ALA A 3 -12.97 20.15 49.81
C ALA A 3 -14.50 20.09 49.63
N ASP A 4 -15.25 19.98 50.73
CA ASP A 4 -16.73 19.93 50.71
C ASP A 4 -17.38 21.27 50.31
N ARG A 5 -16.77 22.41 50.66
CA ARG A 5 -17.28 23.73 50.22
C ARG A 5 -17.05 23.93 48.72
N LEU A 6 -15.90 23.48 48.22
CA LEU A 6 -15.59 23.53 46.78
C LEU A 6 -16.50 22.60 45.97
N LEU A 7 -16.84 21.43 46.50
CA LEU A 7 -17.79 20.50 45.89
C LEU A 7 -19.17 21.15 45.73
N ASN A 8 -19.72 21.77 46.78
CA ASN A 8 -21.03 22.43 46.69
C ASN A 8 -21.05 23.57 45.68
N THR A 9 -19.99 24.38 45.62
CA THR A 9 -19.87 25.46 44.63
C THR A 9 -19.76 24.91 43.21
N LEU A 10 -19.01 23.82 43.00
CA LEU A 10 -18.89 23.18 41.68
C LEU A 10 -20.23 22.60 41.22
N LEU A 11 -20.97 21.94 42.12
CA LEU A 11 -22.27 21.35 41.80
C LEU A 11 -23.30 22.42 41.42
N GLN A 12 -23.25 23.61 42.03
CA GLN A 12 -24.05 24.75 41.60
C GLN A 12 -23.64 25.21 40.21
N HIS A 13 -22.33 25.32 39.93
CA HIS A 13 -21.85 25.68 38.61
C HIS A 13 -22.19 24.66 37.51
N TYR A 14 -22.42 23.39 37.83
CA TYR A 14 -22.86 22.39 36.85
C TYR A 14 -24.26 22.63 36.30
N GLN A 15 -25.13 23.36 37.02
CA GLN A 15 -26.53 23.54 36.67
C GLN A 15 -26.76 24.54 35.53
N ASP A 16 -25.83 25.49 35.34
CA ASP A 16 -25.96 26.59 34.37
C ASP A 16 -24.99 26.44 33.19
N ILE A 17 -25.33 27.03 32.05
CA ILE A 17 -24.44 27.11 30.88
C ILE A 17 -23.53 28.34 31.03
N HIS A 18 -22.22 28.14 30.89
CA HIS A 18 -21.21 29.20 31.07
C HIS A 18 -20.39 29.44 29.80
N ASP A 19 -19.63 30.54 29.79
CA ASP A 19 -18.63 30.83 28.75
C ASP A 19 -17.45 29.84 28.78
N ASP A 20 -16.62 29.82 27.73
CA ASP A 20 -15.51 28.86 27.57
C ASP A 20 -14.44 28.97 28.67
N ALA A 21 -14.17 30.19 29.15
CA ALA A 21 -13.19 30.42 30.21
C ALA A 21 -13.64 29.85 31.55
N LYS A 22 -14.88 30.11 31.95
CA LYS A 22 -15.48 29.58 33.18
C LYS A 22 -15.64 28.07 33.10
N SER A 23 -16.00 27.61 31.92
CA SER A 23 -16.09 26.22 31.54
C SER A 23 -14.80 25.42 31.75
N GLU A 24 -13.64 25.94 31.31
CA GLU A 24 -12.35 25.31 31.60
C GLU A 24 -11.99 25.37 33.10
N GLN A 25 -12.35 26.46 33.79
CA GLN A 25 -12.19 26.55 35.25
C GLN A 25 -12.98 25.45 35.98
N ILE A 26 -14.22 25.19 35.54
CA ILE A 26 -15.09 24.14 36.08
C ILE A 26 -14.43 22.76 35.88
N LEU A 27 -13.91 22.47 34.68
CA LEU A 27 -13.24 21.20 34.40
C LEU A 27 -11.94 21.05 35.19
N GLY A 28 -11.14 22.11 35.34
CA GLY A 28 -9.93 22.09 36.18
C GLY A 28 -10.24 21.84 37.66
N THR A 29 -11.31 22.46 38.18
CA THR A 29 -11.79 22.25 39.56
C THR A 29 -12.33 20.83 39.74
N THR A 30 -12.98 20.27 38.72
CA THR A 30 -13.44 18.88 38.70
C THR A 30 -12.28 17.91 38.85
N VAL A 31 -11.20 18.07 38.07
CA VAL A 31 -10.00 17.23 38.18
C VAL A 31 -9.41 17.30 39.58
N HIS A 32 -9.30 18.50 40.16
CA HIS A 32 -8.80 18.67 41.52
C HIS A 32 -9.69 17.94 42.53
N LEU A 33 -11.01 18.03 42.44
CA LEU A 33 -11.89 17.33 43.39
C LEU A 33 -11.85 15.82 43.19
N LEU A 34 -11.79 15.33 41.95
CA LEU A 34 -11.64 13.91 41.66
C LEU A 34 -10.38 13.32 42.29
N THR A 35 -9.28 14.07 42.44
CA THR A 35 -8.04 13.55 43.06
C THR A 35 -8.02 13.66 44.57
N HIS A 36 -8.62 14.70 45.14
CA HIS A 36 -8.47 15.02 46.57
C HIS A 36 -9.66 14.65 47.46
N LEU A 37 -10.81 14.24 46.87
CA LEU A 37 -11.95 13.75 47.66
C LEU A 37 -11.63 12.38 48.27
N THR A 38 -11.74 12.29 49.60
CA THR A 38 -11.47 11.07 50.37
C THR A 38 -12.71 10.21 50.64
N ASN A 39 -13.92 10.75 50.42
CA ASN A 39 -15.18 10.02 50.58
C ASN A 39 -15.63 9.41 49.24
N PRO A 40 -15.76 8.07 49.12
CA PRO A 40 -16.16 7.41 47.87
C PRO A 40 -17.57 7.77 47.43
N LEU A 41 -18.48 8.13 48.34
CA LEU A 41 -19.83 8.59 47.97
C LEU A 41 -19.78 9.93 47.25
N ASN A 42 -18.93 10.86 47.72
CA ASN A 42 -18.79 12.18 47.11
C ASN A 42 -18.19 12.07 45.69
N LEU A 43 -17.28 11.11 45.46
CA LEU A 43 -16.75 10.83 44.11
C LEU A 43 -17.82 10.27 43.16
N GLY A 44 -18.66 9.35 43.65
CA GLY A 44 -19.78 8.81 42.89
C GLY A 44 -20.79 9.90 42.53
N VAL A 45 -21.16 10.76 43.48
CA VAL A 45 -22.05 11.91 43.25
C VAL A 45 -21.43 12.90 42.26
N LEU A 46 -20.14 13.24 42.42
CA LEU A 46 -19.46 14.15 41.50
C LEU A 46 -19.48 13.61 40.06
N THR A 47 -19.29 12.29 39.88
CA THR A 47 -19.32 11.64 38.57
C THR A 47 -20.72 11.63 37.97
N SER A 48 -21.74 11.25 38.74
CA SER A 48 -23.15 11.28 38.27
C SER A 48 -23.57 12.69 37.87
N GLN A 49 -23.24 13.69 38.69
CA GLN A 49 -23.59 15.09 38.42
C GLN A 49 -22.85 15.64 37.19
N LEU A 50 -21.58 15.27 36.98
CA LEU A 50 -20.83 15.61 35.79
C LEU A 50 -21.47 15.05 34.51
N LEU A 51 -21.95 13.80 34.57
CA LEU A 51 -22.56 13.14 33.41
C LEU A 51 -23.92 13.74 33.03
N THR A 52 -24.61 14.36 33.99
CA THR A 52 -25.87 15.06 33.75
C THR A 52 -25.74 16.57 33.60
N ALA A 53 -24.53 17.15 33.74
CA ALA A 53 -24.34 18.60 33.86
C ALA A 53 -24.62 19.36 32.55
N PRO A 54 -25.62 20.27 32.51
CA PRO A 54 -25.81 21.18 31.37
C PRO A 54 -24.56 22.00 31.06
N ALA A 55 -23.82 22.40 32.10
CA ALA A 55 -22.57 23.16 31.98
C ALA A 55 -21.49 22.48 31.13
N ILE A 56 -21.60 21.17 30.88
CA ILE A 56 -20.62 20.38 30.12
C ILE A 56 -21.21 19.94 28.79
N TRP A 57 -22.44 19.42 28.80
CA TRP A 57 -23.04 18.75 27.64
C TRP A 57 -23.96 19.64 26.79
N GLN A 58 -24.51 20.72 27.33
CA GLN A 58 -25.43 21.62 26.61
C GLN A 58 -24.75 22.91 26.14
N ARG A 59 -23.42 22.88 25.98
CA ARG A 59 -22.66 24.04 25.52
C ARG A 59 -22.89 24.33 24.04
N PRO A 60 -22.96 25.61 23.65
CA PRO A 60 -22.89 26.00 22.25
C PRO A 60 -21.58 25.48 21.62
N GLY A 61 -21.67 24.78 20.49
CA GLY A 61 -20.48 24.30 19.77
C GLY A 61 -19.78 23.08 20.38
N PHE A 62 -20.46 22.33 21.26
CA PHE A 62 -19.92 21.07 21.81
C PHE A 62 -19.54 20.09 20.69
N ASP A 63 -18.28 19.64 20.69
CA ASP A 63 -17.66 18.82 19.65
C ASP A 63 -16.93 17.60 20.23
N LEU A 64 -16.28 16.81 19.37
CA LEU A 64 -15.52 15.62 19.78
C LEU A 64 -14.33 15.97 20.70
N SER A 65 -13.76 17.17 20.57
CA SER A 65 -12.66 17.65 21.42
C SER A 65 -13.13 17.79 22.88
N HIS A 66 -14.36 18.23 23.10
CA HIS A 66 -14.97 18.28 24.44
C HIS A 66 -15.23 16.89 25.01
N ALA A 67 -15.70 15.92 24.20
CA ALA A 67 -15.82 14.53 24.64
C ALA A 67 -14.45 13.93 25.03
N LEU A 68 -13.40 14.25 24.28
CA LEU A 68 -12.02 13.84 24.61
C LEU A 68 -11.54 14.48 25.92
N ARG A 69 -11.99 15.70 26.22
CA ARG A 69 -11.69 16.38 27.47
C ARG A 69 -12.27 15.63 28.67
N VAL A 70 -13.48 15.09 28.57
CA VAL A 70 -14.07 14.23 29.61
C VAL A 70 -13.22 13.00 29.87
N VAL A 71 -12.79 12.28 28.82
CA VAL A 71 -11.85 11.14 28.94
C VAL A 71 -10.56 11.58 29.64
N SER A 72 -10.02 12.75 29.25
CA SER A 72 -8.77 13.30 29.78
C SER A 72 -8.85 13.68 31.26
N ILE A 73 -10.01 14.15 31.74
CA ILE A 73 -10.26 14.47 33.15
C ILE A 73 -10.09 13.22 34.02
N TYR A 74 -10.76 12.13 33.66
CA TYR A 74 -10.68 10.88 34.41
C TYR A 74 -9.32 10.20 34.28
N ASN A 75 -8.68 10.26 33.10
CA ASN A 75 -7.31 9.80 32.90
C ASN A 75 -6.32 10.55 33.81
N THR A 76 -6.38 11.89 33.83
CA THR A 76 -5.50 12.73 34.65
C THR A 76 -5.74 12.49 36.15
N ALA A 77 -7.00 12.36 36.57
CA ALA A 77 -7.32 12.08 37.95
C ALA A 77 -6.81 10.70 38.40
N ALA A 78 -7.03 9.65 37.59
CA ALA A 78 -6.52 8.31 37.86
C ALA A 78 -4.98 8.27 37.93
N LEU A 79 -4.29 8.99 37.06
CA LEU A 79 -2.82 9.12 37.08
C LEU A 79 -2.30 9.75 38.38
N ARG A 80 -2.97 10.79 38.87
CA ARG A 80 -2.61 11.47 40.13
C ARG A 80 -2.90 10.60 41.34
N VAL A 81 -4.07 9.95 41.41
CA VAL A 81 -4.41 9.00 42.48
C VAL A 81 -3.39 7.87 42.57
N ARG A 82 -2.89 7.39 41.42
CA ARG A 82 -1.80 6.41 41.37
C ARG A 82 -0.49 6.97 41.91
N GLN A 83 -0.11 8.19 41.51
CA GLN A 83 1.11 8.84 41.98
C GLN A 83 1.07 9.02 43.51
N ASP A 84 -0.04 9.55 44.02
CA ASP A 84 -0.24 9.73 45.46
C ASP A 84 -0.17 8.40 46.23
N ALA A 85 -0.77 7.34 45.68
CA ALA A 85 -0.70 6.00 46.28
C ALA A 85 0.72 5.41 46.26
N ALA A 86 1.50 5.64 45.20
CA ALA A 86 2.89 5.20 45.11
C ALA A 86 3.79 5.96 46.10
N GLU A 87 3.66 7.28 46.17
CA GLU A 87 4.38 8.11 47.14
C GLU A 87 4.04 7.74 48.59
N ALA A 88 2.77 7.47 48.88
CA ALA A 88 2.35 7.00 50.19
C ALA A 88 2.97 5.64 50.57
N LEU A 89 3.14 4.74 49.60
CA LEU A 89 3.81 3.46 49.80
C LEU A 89 5.32 3.63 50.01
N GLU A 90 5.99 4.49 49.24
CA GLU A 90 7.42 4.81 49.40
C GLU A 90 7.72 5.48 50.75
N ARG A 91 6.87 6.41 51.19
CA ARG A 91 6.98 7.01 52.54
C ARG A 91 6.81 5.95 53.63
N LYS A 92 5.87 5.02 53.46
CA LYS A 92 5.67 3.91 54.41
C LYS A 92 6.85 2.94 54.46
N ASN A 93 7.50 2.69 53.32
CA ASN A 93 8.67 1.81 53.25
C ASN A 93 9.95 2.49 53.77
N SER A 94 10.12 3.79 53.55
CA SER A 94 11.29 4.56 54.03
C SER A 94 11.25 4.86 55.54
N LEU A 95 10.05 4.91 56.16
CA LEU A 95 9.87 5.12 57.60
C LEU A 95 10.02 3.85 58.47
N GLY A 96 10.46 2.72 57.90
CA GLY A 96 10.98 1.58 58.66
C GLY A 96 10.12 1.10 59.83
N GLY A 97 8.85 0.72 59.60
CA GLY A 97 8.07 -0.21 60.42
C GLY A 97 7.83 0.03 61.93
N PHE A 98 8.45 1.01 62.60
CA PHE A 98 8.55 1.02 64.07
C PHE A 98 7.93 2.23 64.79
N LEU A 99 7.27 3.16 64.09
CA LEU A 99 6.50 4.22 64.75
C LEU A 99 5.09 4.34 64.15
N PRO A 100 4.02 4.29 64.98
CA PRO A 100 2.69 4.60 64.49
C PRO A 100 2.67 6.08 64.04
N PRO A 101 2.16 6.40 62.84
CA PRO A 101 2.10 7.78 62.36
C PRO A 101 1.18 8.60 63.27
N SER A 102 1.55 9.86 63.51
CA SER A 102 0.72 10.78 64.31
C SER A 102 -0.67 10.96 63.66
N PRO A 103 -1.75 11.16 64.45
CA PRO A 103 -3.11 11.33 63.92
C PRO A 103 -3.28 12.55 63.00
N ALA A 104 -2.35 13.51 63.02
CA ALA A 104 -2.30 14.62 62.07
C ALA A 104 -1.74 14.19 60.70
N GLN A 105 -0.71 13.33 60.68
CA GLN A 105 -0.13 12.81 59.43
C GLN A 105 -1.01 11.76 58.74
N GLN A 106 -1.85 11.02 59.50
CA GLN A 106 -2.86 10.13 58.92
C GLN A 106 -3.97 10.87 58.16
N ARG A 107 -4.27 12.12 58.55
CA ARG A 107 -5.29 12.96 57.87
C ARG A 107 -4.79 13.56 56.57
N GLU A 108 -3.48 13.77 56.43
CA GLU A 108 -2.87 14.31 55.20
C GLU A 108 -2.40 13.21 54.23
N SER A 109 -2.13 11.98 54.70
CA SER A 109 -1.68 10.86 53.84
C SER A 109 -2.77 9.84 53.46
N GLY A 110 -4.03 10.12 53.75
CA GLY A 110 -5.16 9.19 53.59
C GLY A 110 -5.94 9.37 52.29
N GLY A 111 -5.27 9.33 51.14
CA GLY A 111 -5.97 9.24 49.85
C GLY A 111 -6.70 7.91 49.70
N LEU A 112 -7.81 7.88 48.95
CA LEU A 112 -8.50 6.63 48.60
C LEU A 112 -7.55 5.70 47.84
N LYS A 113 -7.60 4.40 48.14
CA LYS A 113 -6.83 3.42 47.35
C LYS A 113 -7.29 3.46 45.89
N PRO A 114 -6.40 3.23 44.90
CA PRO A 114 -6.76 3.19 43.48
C PRO A 114 -8.00 2.33 43.19
N ASP A 115 -8.09 1.18 43.84
CA ASP A 115 -9.21 0.24 43.73
C ASP A 115 -10.54 0.74 44.30
N GLU A 116 -10.50 1.52 45.39
CA GLU A 116 -11.68 2.11 46.02
C GLU A 116 -12.15 3.34 45.24
N TRP A 117 -11.20 4.14 44.77
CA TRP A 117 -11.43 5.29 43.91
C TRP A 117 -12.10 4.88 42.59
N ALA A 118 -11.55 3.88 41.89
CA ALA A 118 -12.10 3.41 40.62
C ALA A 118 -13.53 2.85 40.80
N ARG A 119 -13.78 2.08 41.88
CA ARG A 119 -15.13 1.60 42.19
C ARG A 119 -16.11 2.74 42.48
N ALA A 120 -15.67 3.78 43.17
CA ALA A 120 -16.51 4.94 43.48
C ALA A 120 -16.91 5.71 42.21
N VAL A 121 -15.97 5.94 41.30
CA VAL A 121 -16.23 6.60 40.01
C VAL A 121 -17.18 5.76 39.15
N VAL A 122 -16.93 4.44 39.01
CA VAL A 122 -17.79 3.54 38.22
C VAL A 122 -19.22 3.52 38.76
N LYS A 123 -19.41 3.54 40.09
CA LYS A 123 -20.74 3.62 40.71
C LYS A 123 -21.48 4.93 40.42
N GLY A 124 -20.76 5.99 40.08
CA GLY A 124 -21.34 7.28 39.71
C GLY A 124 -21.88 7.33 38.28
N ALA A 125 -21.55 6.36 37.42
CA ALA A 125 -22.14 6.22 36.09
C ALA A 125 -23.50 5.51 36.18
N ASP A 126 -24.49 6.21 36.75
CA ASP A 126 -25.83 5.70 37.04
C ASP A 126 -26.81 5.89 35.86
N ASP A 127 -28.02 5.36 35.97
CA ASP A 127 -29.00 5.33 34.86
C ASP A 127 -29.58 6.71 34.46
N ARG A 128 -29.03 7.80 35.01
CA ARG A 128 -29.47 9.17 34.73
C ARG A 128 -28.81 9.77 33.48
N SER A 129 -27.70 9.18 33.03
CA SER A 129 -26.93 9.63 31.86
C SER A 129 -26.91 8.60 30.74
N ALA A 130 -26.59 9.06 29.53
CA ALA A 130 -26.55 8.21 28.35
C ALA A 130 -25.36 7.24 28.40
N ARG A 131 -25.52 6.06 27.80
CA ARG A 131 -24.52 4.97 27.90
C ARG A 131 -23.19 5.32 27.22
N TRP A 132 -23.23 6.13 26.16
CA TRP A 132 -22.01 6.62 25.50
C TRP A 132 -21.20 7.58 26.40
N GLN A 133 -21.86 8.32 27.31
CA GLN A 133 -21.18 9.18 28.29
C GLN A 133 -20.47 8.34 29.36
N HIS A 134 -21.08 7.22 29.77
CA HIS A 134 -20.46 6.28 30.70
C HIS A 134 -19.18 5.70 30.09
N LEU A 135 -19.22 5.33 28.80
CA LEU A 135 -18.08 4.82 28.08
C LEU A 135 -16.89 5.79 28.13
N LEU A 136 -17.11 7.10 27.96
CA LEU A 136 -16.05 8.11 28.05
C LEU A 136 -15.35 8.11 29.43
N VAL A 137 -16.14 8.05 30.51
CA VAL A 137 -15.60 7.99 31.88
C VAL A 137 -14.80 6.72 32.11
N LEU A 138 -15.39 5.56 31.75
CA LEU A 138 -14.76 4.25 31.94
C LEU A 138 -13.46 4.13 31.14
N THR A 139 -13.43 4.63 29.90
CA THR A 139 -12.21 4.72 29.09
C THR A 139 -11.15 5.57 29.78
N GLY A 140 -11.52 6.75 30.30
CA GLY A 140 -10.57 7.62 31.00
C GLY A 140 -9.95 6.94 32.23
N VAL A 141 -10.77 6.26 33.04
CA VAL A 141 -10.30 5.48 34.20
C VAL A 141 -9.38 4.34 33.77
N LEU A 142 -9.76 3.58 32.74
CA LEU A 142 -8.98 2.44 32.24
C LEU A 142 -7.62 2.91 31.70
N VAL A 143 -7.59 3.93 30.85
CA VAL A 143 -6.36 4.50 30.28
C VAL A 143 -5.44 5.05 31.36
N GLY A 144 -5.99 5.73 32.37
CA GLY A 144 -5.19 6.31 33.45
C GLY A 144 -4.48 5.26 34.32
N PHE A 145 -5.14 4.15 34.65
CA PHE A 145 -4.55 3.11 35.49
C PHE A 145 -3.78 2.02 34.73
N GLU A 146 -4.16 1.72 33.50
CA GLU A 146 -3.65 0.59 32.73
C GLU A 146 -2.81 0.99 31.50
N GLY A 147 -2.88 2.26 31.07
CA GLY A 147 -2.06 2.75 29.96
C GLY A 147 -0.56 2.67 30.25
N ASN A 148 0.25 2.48 29.21
CA ASN A 148 1.71 2.35 29.27
C ASN A 148 2.20 1.23 30.23
N ASP A 149 1.53 0.08 30.22
CA ASP A 149 1.88 -1.12 31.00
C ASP A 149 1.98 -0.93 32.53
N ARG A 150 1.35 0.12 33.07
CA ARG A 150 1.44 0.48 34.50
C ARG A 150 0.81 -0.52 35.44
N ARG A 151 -0.17 -1.29 34.97
CA ARG A 151 -0.83 -2.40 35.66
C ARG A 151 -1.21 -2.14 37.13
N THR A 152 -1.84 -1.00 37.41
CA THR A 152 -2.02 -0.50 38.79
C THR A 152 -3.20 -1.13 39.54
N LEU A 153 -4.28 -1.54 38.85
CA LEU A 153 -5.47 -2.10 39.50
C LEU A 153 -5.30 -3.57 39.86
N SER A 154 -6.03 -4.02 40.89
CA SER A 154 -6.11 -5.46 41.16
C SER A 154 -6.69 -6.21 39.95
N ARG A 155 -6.22 -7.45 39.70
CA ARG A 155 -6.64 -8.26 38.54
C ARG A 155 -8.17 -8.40 38.44
N GLY A 156 -8.83 -8.60 39.59
CA GLY A 156 -10.30 -8.70 39.65
C GLY A 156 -10.97 -7.40 39.22
N LEU A 157 -10.53 -6.26 39.76
CA LEU A 157 -11.11 -4.96 39.41
C LEU A 157 -10.80 -4.56 37.97
N ARG A 158 -9.61 -4.86 37.45
CA ARG A 158 -9.28 -4.67 36.04
C ARG A 158 -10.25 -5.44 35.14
N ASN A 159 -10.49 -6.71 35.42
CA ASN A 159 -11.43 -7.51 34.64
C ASN A 159 -12.85 -6.92 34.71
N THR A 160 -13.31 -6.50 35.89
CA THR A 160 -14.61 -5.82 36.04
C THR A 160 -14.67 -4.52 35.24
N LEU A 161 -13.60 -3.72 35.23
CA LEU A 161 -13.54 -2.46 34.50
C LEU A 161 -13.53 -2.69 32.98
N GLN A 162 -12.76 -3.67 32.49
CA GLN A 162 -12.79 -4.06 31.06
C GLN A 162 -14.18 -4.54 30.65
N GLN A 163 -14.82 -5.39 31.46
CA GLN A 163 -16.19 -5.83 31.22
C GLN A 163 -17.18 -4.65 31.22
N ALA A 164 -17.01 -3.67 32.12
CA ALA A 164 -17.85 -2.48 32.17
C ALA A 164 -17.68 -1.62 30.92
N VAL A 165 -16.45 -1.44 30.41
CA VAL A 165 -16.19 -0.74 29.14
C VAL A 165 -16.91 -1.43 27.98
N VAL A 166 -16.77 -2.75 27.84
CA VAL A 166 -17.43 -3.51 26.76
C VAL A 166 -18.95 -3.43 26.88
N THR A 167 -19.48 -3.56 28.09
CA THR A 167 -20.93 -3.48 28.34
C THR A 167 -21.47 -2.10 28.00
N ALA A 168 -20.79 -1.04 28.44
CA ALA A 168 -21.16 0.34 28.11
C ALA A 168 -21.07 0.60 26.61
N ALA A 169 -20.03 0.09 25.93
CA ALA A 169 -19.88 0.21 24.48
C ALA A 169 -21.01 -0.48 23.73
N ASN A 170 -21.33 -1.74 24.05
CA ASN A 170 -22.41 -2.46 23.38
C ASN A 170 -23.78 -1.83 23.63
N LEU A 171 -24.02 -1.29 24.83
CA LEU A 171 -25.26 -0.57 25.11
C LEU A 171 -25.34 0.77 24.35
N ALA A 172 -24.23 1.52 24.30
CA ALA A 172 -24.15 2.77 23.56
C ALA A 172 -24.30 2.57 22.04
N LEU A 173 -23.72 1.49 21.50
CA LEU A 173 -23.91 1.09 20.11
C LEU A 173 -25.36 0.73 19.79
N ARG A 174 -26.17 0.28 20.75
CA ARG A 174 -27.60 0.00 20.49
C ARG A 174 -28.46 1.26 20.41
N SER A 175 -28.10 2.32 21.14
CA SER A 175 -28.82 3.60 21.15
C SER A 175 -28.21 4.68 20.25
N HIS A 176 -27.12 4.39 19.53
CA HIS A 176 -26.32 5.38 18.80
C HIS A 176 -27.13 6.26 17.83
N ALA A 177 -28.11 5.67 17.13
CA ALA A 177 -28.95 6.38 16.18
C ALA A 177 -29.85 7.44 16.84
N ASP A 178 -30.33 7.16 18.05
CA ASP A 178 -31.18 8.09 18.83
C ASP A 178 -30.33 9.17 19.50
N ASP A 179 -29.10 8.83 19.90
CA ASP A 179 -28.16 9.74 20.58
C ASP A 179 -27.44 10.71 19.63
N GLY A 180 -27.47 10.45 18.33
CA GLY A 180 -26.97 11.31 17.27
C GLY A 180 -25.48 11.16 16.91
N SER A 181 -25.06 11.88 15.87
CA SER A 181 -23.75 11.73 15.21
C SER A 181 -22.54 12.00 16.11
N LEU A 182 -22.70 12.84 17.14
CA LEU A 182 -21.64 13.12 18.10
C LEU A 182 -21.42 11.96 19.07
N ALA A 183 -22.50 11.27 19.46
CA ALA A 183 -22.40 10.08 20.30
C ALA A 183 -21.66 8.96 19.55
N GLU A 184 -21.99 8.73 18.27
CA GLU A 184 -21.28 7.80 17.38
C GLU A 184 -19.77 8.07 17.35
N ALA A 185 -19.37 9.31 17.04
CA ALA A 185 -17.95 9.70 17.00
C ALA A 185 -17.27 9.54 18.38
N SER A 186 -17.99 9.84 19.46
CA SER A 186 -17.48 9.71 20.83
C SER A 186 -17.28 8.26 21.24
N ILE A 187 -18.18 7.35 20.84
CA ILE A 187 -18.06 5.90 21.07
C ILE A 187 -16.80 5.38 20.38
N VAL A 188 -16.64 5.70 19.09
CA VAL A 188 -15.48 5.26 18.30
C VAL A 188 -14.18 5.79 18.89
N MET A 189 -14.13 7.07 19.24
CA MET A 189 -12.96 7.68 19.88
C MET A 189 -12.64 7.00 21.23
N ALA A 190 -13.64 6.77 22.08
CA ALA A 190 -13.44 6.14 23.38
C ALA A 190 -12.93 4.70 23.24
N LEU A 191 -13.49 3.94 22.31
CA LEU A 191 -13.04 2.59 21.99
C LEU A 191 -11.63 2.59 21.39
N ASN A 192 -11.28 3.55 20.55
CA ASN A 192 -9.93 3.64 19.97
C ASN A 192 -8.82 3.71 21.05
N TYR A 193 -9.09 4.40 22.17
CA TYR A 193 -8.17 4.46 23.31
C TYR A 193 -8.26 3.24 24.23
N ALA A 194 -9.46 2.68 24.43
CA ALA A 194 -9.66 1.55 25.33
C ALA A 194 -9.26 0.20 24.72
N PHE A 195 -9.46 0.00 23.42
CA PHE A 195 -9.33 -1.27 22.71
C PHE A 195 -7.96 -1.95 22.92
N PRO A 196 -6.81 -1.25 22.83
CA PRO A 196 -5.50 -1.86 23.08
C PRO A 196 -5.29 -2.33 24.53
N LEU A 197 -6.11 -1.84 25.47
CA LEU A 197 -6.04 -2.18 26.90
C LEU A 197 -6.99 -3.31 27.29
N LEU A 198 -7.90 -3.69 26.40
CA LEU A 198 -8.80 -4.82 26.59
C LEU A 198 -8.05 -6.13 26.34
N SER A 199 -8.32 -7.15 27.14
CA SER A 199 -7.86 -8.51 26.81
C SER A 199 -8.61 -9.06 25.59
N GLU A 200 -8.01 -10.02 24.90
CA GLU A 200 -8.63 -10.69 23.74
C GLU A 200 -10.05 -11.21 24.04
N HIS A 201 -10.25 -11.75 25.25
CA HIS A 201 -11.56 -12.19 25.71
C HIS A 201 -12.60 -11.07 25.73
N HIS A 202 -12.25 -9.88 26.21
CA HIS A 202 -13.17 -8.74 26.25
C HIS A 202 -13.32 -8.08 24.87
N GLN A 203 -12.27 -8.05 24.05
CA GLN A 203 -12.37 -7.60 22.66
C GLN A 203 -13.38 -8.45 21.86
N ALA A 204 -13.37 -9.78 22.04
CA ALA A 204 -14.29 -10.70 21.38
C ALA A 204 -15.76 -10.55 21.82
N GLN A 205 -16.04 -9.85 22.94
CA GLN A 205 -17.40 -9.59 23.41
C GLN A 205 -18.01 -8.31 22.81
N LEU A 206 -17.24 -7.51 22.08
CA LEU A 206 -17.77 -6.32 21.38
C LEU A 206 -18.72 -6.75 20.26
N ASP A 207 -19.84 -6.05 20.15
CA ASP A 207 -20.83 -6.29 19.10
C ASP A 207 -20.32 -5.73 17.76
N CYS A 208 -19.54 -6.56 17.05
CA CYS A 208 -18.86 -6.17 15.82
C CYS A 208 -19.82 -5.89 14.65
N ASP A 209 -21.04 -6.45 14.68
CA ASP A 209 -22.07 -6.22 13.66
C ASP A 209 -22.57 -4.77 13.70
N VAL A 210 -22.68 -4.18 14.89
CA VAL A 210 -23.08 -2.77 15.06
C VAL A 210 -21.86 -1.85 15.06
N LEU A 211 -20.74 -2.30 15.58
CA LEU A 211 -19.52 -1.49 15.67
C LEU A 211 -18.94 -1.17 14.29
N LEU A 212 -18.90 -2.13 13.35
CA LEU A 212 -18.25 -1.93 12.05
C LEU A 212 -18.86 -0.77 11.24
N PRO A 213 -20.20 -0.68 11.05
CA PRO A 213 -20.82 0.47 10.37
C PRO A 213 -20.52 1.81 11.04
N VAL A 214 -20.60 1.89 12.38
CA VAL A 214 -20.36 3.12 13.13
C VAL A 214 -18.89 3.56 13.00
N MET A 215 -17.97 2.60 13.01
CA MET A 215 -16.54 2.86 12.80
C MET A 215 -16.23 3.38 11.39
N LEU A 216 -16.79 2.75 10.36
CA LEU A 216 -16.62 3.20 8.98
C LEU A 216 -17.23 4.57 8.77
N TRP A 217 -18.41 4.82 9.31
CA TRP A 217 -19.02 6.15 9.30
C TRP A 217 -18.09 7.20 9.92
N ALA A 218 -17.55 6.93 11.11
CA ALA A 218 -16.66 7.85 11.79
C ALA A 218 -15.34 8.04 11.01
N MET A 219 -14.76 6.98 10.49
CA MET A 219 -13.51 7.03 9.72
C MET A 219 -13.68 7.82 8.41
N LEU A 220 -14.69 7.49 7.60
CA LEU A 220 -14.87 8.01 6.25
C LEU A 220 -15.52 9.40 6.23
N ARG A 221 -16.54 9.63 7.07
CA ARG A 221 -17.28 10.90 7.09
C ARG A 221 -16.67 11.89 8.08
N GLN A 222 -16.53 11.52 9.34
CA GLN A 222 -15.99 12.47 10.35
C GLN A 222 -14.48 12.66 10.21
N GLY A 223 -13.74 11.58 9.94
CA GLY A 223 -12.29 11.59 9.78
C GLY A 223 -11.85 12.17 8.44
N CYS A 224 -12.40 11.66 7.33
CA CYS A 224 -11.96 12.04 5.98
C CYS A 224 -12.85 13.08 5.30
N GLY A 225 -13.98 13.47 5.90
CA GLY A 225 -14.91 14.43 5.30
C GLY A 225 -15.50 13.96 3.97
N ASP A 226 -15.63 12.64 3.73
CA ASP A 226 -16.03 12.06 2.44
C ASP A 226 -15.11 12.50 1.26
N GLY A 227 -13.89 12.96 1.54
CA GLY A 227 -12.98 13.52 0.54
C GLY A 227 -13.36 14.92 0.04
N LEU A 228 -14.39 15.56 0.62
CA LEU A 228 -14.88 16.88 0.20
C LEU A 228 -13.82 17.97 0.33
N PHE A 229 -12.86 17.81 1.24
CA PHE A 229 -11.77 18.77 1.43
C PHE A 229 -10.95 18.99 0.14
N LEU A 230 -10.87 17.98 -0.74
CA LEU A 230 -10.19 18.13 -2.04
C LEU A 230 -10.91 19.10 -2.98
N GLN A 231 -12.23 19.25 -2.84
CA GLN A 231 -13.02 20.20 -3.63
C GLN A 231 -12.76 21.63 -3.16
N ASP A 232 -12.60 21.85 -1.85
CA ASP A 232 -12.24 23.16 -1.31
C ASP A 232 -10.81 23.53 -1.72
N ILE A 233 -9.87 22.58 -1.69
CA ILE A 233 -8.51 22.78 -2.24
C ILE A 233 -8.59 23.16 -3.72
N ALA A 234 -9.41 22.48 -4.52
CA ALA A 234 -9.55 22.76 -5.94
C ALA A 234 -10.02 24.20 -6.24
N ARG A 235 -10.77 24.84 -5.32
CA ARG A 235 -11.21 26.24 -5.44
C ARG A 235 -10.06 27.23 -5.22
N ASP A 236 -9.13 26.91 -4.34
CA ASP A 236 -8.02 27.79 -3.95
C ASP A 236 -6.75 27.59 -4.81
N VAL A 237 -6.63 26.44 -5.50
CA VAL A 237 -5.52 26.18 -6.42
C VAL A 237 -5.68 27.01 -7.70
N THR A 238 -4.71 27.89 -7.96
CA THR A 238 -4.67 28.77 -9.12
C THR A 238 -3.42 28.52 -9.96
N GLN A 239 -3.38 29.06 -11.18
CA GLN A 239 -2.13 29.11 -11.96
C GLN A 239 -1.38 30.40 -11.61
N ALA A 240 -0.08 30.28 -11.34
CA ALA A 240 0.76 31.44 -11.01
C ALA A 240 0.86 32.41 -12.20
N VAL A 241 0.57 33.69 -11.94
CA VAL A 241 0.72 34.77 -12.94
C VAL A 241 2.20 35.05 -13.16
N GLY A 242 2.69 34.89 -14.40
CA GLY A 242 4.08 35.17 -14.77
C GLY A 242 5.07 34.00 -14.68
N GLY A 243 4.63 32.81 -14.25
CA GLY A 243 5.49 31.64 -14.11
C GLY A 243 4.94 30.41 -14.83
N GLY A 244 5.31 30.22 -16.11
CA GLY A 244 5.34 28.93 -16.83
C GLY A 244 4.12 27.99 -16.80
N GLY A 245 2.96 28.39 -16.26
CA GLY A 245 1.83 27.50 -16.01
C GLY A 245 1.89 26.70 -14.70
N CYS A 246 2.75 27.06 -13.74
CA CYS A 246 2.87 26.36 -12.45
C CYS A 246 1.60 26.50 -11.60
N CYS A 247 1.22 25.42 -10.91
CA CYS A 247 0.13 25.45 -9.93
C CYS A 247 0.59 26.12 -8.62
N SER A 248 -0.24 27.02 -8.12
CA SER A 248 -0.05 27.74 -6.87
C SER A 248 -1.21 27.47 -5.93
N TRP A 249 -0.88 27.00 -4.73
CA TRP A 249 -1.77 26.83 -3.60
C TRP A 249 -1.12 27.44 -2.36
N PRO A 250 -1.51 28.67 -2.00
CA PRO A 250 -0.80 29.45 -0.98
C PRO A 250 -1.13 28.96 0.43
N GLN A 251 -0.18 29.13 1.37
CA GLN A 251 -0.32 28.68 2.75
C GLN A 251 -1.44 29.42 3.51
N HIS A 252 -1.77 30.63 3.11
CA HIS A 252 -2.83 31.44 3.72
C HIS A 252 -4.24 31.11 3.18
N ALA A 253 -4.35 30.14 2.26
CA ALA A 253 -5.64 29.72 1.72
C ALA A 253 -6.53 29.09 2.80
N PRO A 254 -7.85 29.37 2.80
CA PRO A 254 -8.78 28.77 3.76
C PRO A 254 -8.82 27.24 3.65
N SER A 255 -8.68 26.68 2.44
CA SER A 255 -8.59 25.22 2.25
C SER A 255 -7.39 24.58 2.95
N PHE A 256 -6.26 25.29 3.04
CA PHE A 256 -5.08 24.77 3.75
C PHE A 256 -5.28 24.79 5.27
N ALA A 257 -5.85 25.88 5.81
CA ALA A 257 -6.21 25.95 7.23
C ALA A 257 -7.19 24.83 7.61
N MET A 258 -8.19 24.57 6.76
CA MET A 258 -9.13 23.48 6.94
C MET A 258 -8.44 22.10 6.88
N LEU A 259 -7.48 21.90 5.97
CA LEU A 259 -6.73 20.64 5.89
C LEU A 259 -5.88 20.38 7.15
N VAL A 260 -5.22 21.43 7.66
CA VAL A 260 -4.46 21.34 8.92
C VAL A 260 -5.38 21.00 10.09
N GLU A 261 -6.57 21.59 10.13
CA GLU A 261 -7.57 21.26 11.15
C GLU A 261 -8.06 19.82 11.01
N LEU A 262 -8.31 19.35 9.79
CA LEU A 262 -8.69 17.96 9.51
C LEU A 262 -7.63 16.99 10.03
N ASP A 263 -6.34 17.25 9.78
CA ASP A 263 -5.24 16.38 10.23
C ASP A 263 -5.12 16.31 11.77
N ARG A 264 -5.51 17.39 12.47
CA ARG A 264 -5.49 17.49 13.94
C ARG A 264 -6.65 16.81 14.62
N ARG A 265 -7.77 16.56 13.93
CA ARG A 265 -8.96 15.92 14.52
C ARG A 265 -8.59 14.58 15.19
N PRO A 266 -9.22 14.21 16.32
CA PRO A 266 -8.90 12.98 17.04
C PRO A 266 -9.00 11.70 16.20
N VAL A 267 -9.96 11.65 15.26
CA VAL A 267 -10.16 10.51 14.34
C VAL A 267 -9.01 10.39 13.33
N MET A 268 -8.57 11.51 12.75
CA MET A 268 -7.55 11.53 11.70
C MET A 268 -6.13 11.39 12.25
N SER A 269 -5.84 12.04 13.38
CA SER A 269 -4.57 11.89 14.09
C SER A 269 -4.33 10.45 14.56
N ASN A 270 -5.39 9.71 14.92
CA ASN A 270 -5.32 8.32 15.35
C ASN A 270 -5.87 7.32 14.32
N MET A 271 -5.72 7.62 13.02
CA MET A 271 -6.22 6.77 11.94
C MET A 271 -5.66 5.33 11.98
N GLY A 272 -4.40 5.15 12.37
CA GLY A 272 -3.76 3.83 12.43
C GLY A 272 -4.45 2.86 13.42
N PRO A 273 -4.55 3.19 14.72
CA PRO A 273 -5.33 2.42 15.68
C PRO A 273 -6.79 2.20 15.27
N LEU A 274 -7.43 3.23 14.70
CA LEU A 274 -8.81 3.15 14.24
C LEU A 274 -8.98 2.11 13.13
N ALA A 275 -8.09 2.12 12.15
CA ALA A 275 -8.07 1.17 11.05
C ALA A 275 -7.85 -0.27 11.52
N LYS A 276 -6.99 -0.48 12.54
CA LYS A 276 -6.79 -1.81 13.16
C LYS A 276 -8.06 -2.30 13.84
N MET A 277 -8.78 -1.43 14.53
CA MET A 277 -10.04 -1.77 15.17
C MET A 277 -11.16 -2.01 14.13
N ALA A 278 -11.15 -1.28 13.01
CA ALA A 278 -12.09 -1.52 11.89
C ALA A 278 -11.83 -2.89 11.25
N ALA A 279 -10.56 -3.22 11.02
CA ALA A 279 -10.11 -4.53 10.56
C ALA A 279 -10.52 -5.66 11.52
N PHE A 280 -10.37 -5.44 12.83
CA PHE A 280 -10.84 -6.37 13.85
C PHE A 280 -12.36 -6.59 13.76
N ALA A 281 -13.14 -5.51 13.68
CA ALA A 281 -14.60 -5.58 13.59
C ALA A 281 -15.06 -6.30 12.30
N ALA A 282 -14.43 -6.00 11.15
CA ALA A 282 -14.70 -6.69 9.88
C ALA A 282 -14.40 -8.20 9.95
N THR A 283 -13.35 -8.58 10.67
CA THR A 283 -12.96 -9.99 10.86
C THR A 283 -13.93 -10.74 11.77
N HIS A 284 -14.44 -10.09 12.83
CA HIS A 284 -15.22 -10.73 13.90
C HIS A 284 -16.74 -10.47 13.84
N ALA A 285 -17.23 -9.66 12.90
CA ALA A 285 -18.66 -9.51 12.65
C ALA A 285 -19.31 -10.88 12.35
N LYS A 286 -20.46 -11.18 12.95
CA LYS A 286 -21.15 -12.44 12.74
C LYS A 286 -21.95 -12.43 11.45
N ASP A 287 -22.51 -11.27 11.08
CA ASP A 287 -23.28 -11.11 9.87
C ASP A 287 -22.39 -10.71 8.68
N THR A 288 -22.22 -11.63 7.74
CA THR A 288 -21.48 -11.40 6.49
C THR A 288 -22.06 -10.23 5.68
N SER A 289 -23.37 -9.96 5.72
CA SER A 289 -23.95 -8.86 4.95
C SER A 289 -23.49 -7.49 5.44
N ILE A 290 -23.22 -7.33 6.73
CA ILE A 290 -22.63 -6.11 7.30
C ILE A 290 -21.22 -5.89 6.75
N VAL A 291 -20.44 -6.97 6.59
CA VAL A 291 -19.09 -6.89 5.99
C VAL A 291 -19.15 -6.54 4.51
N LEU A 292 -20.11 -7.10 3.77
CA LEU A 292 -20.32 -6.73 2.36
C LEU A 292 -20.76 -5.27 2.22
N GLN A 293 -21.65 -4.79 3.10
CA GLN A 293 -22.05 -3.39 3.15
C GLN A 293 -20.86 -2.46 3.49
N ALA A 294 -20.01 -2.88 4.43
CA ALA A 294 -18.77 -2.18 4.75
C ALA A 294 -17.85 -2.04 3.52
N GLN A 295 -17.77 -3.08 2.69
CA GLN A 295 -17.04 -3.00 1.42
C GLN A 295 -17.69 -1.99 0.46
N ASP A 296 -19.03 -1.99 0.36
CA ASP A 296 -19.77 -1.03 -0.47
C ASP A 296 -19.57 0.43 -0.02
N ASP A 297 -19.50 0.67 1.28
CA ASP A 297 -19.19 1.99 1.83
C ASP A 297 -17.77 2.45 1.46
N LEU A 298 -16.79 1.53 1.47
CA LEU A 298 -15.43 1.80 0.99
C LEU A 298 -15.39 2.07 -0.52
N VAL A 299 -16.14 1.31 -1.33
CA VAL A 299 -16.30 1.57 -2.77
C VAL A 299 -16.84 2.98 -2.99
N LEU A 300 -17.95 3.33 -2.34
CA LEU A 300 -18.57 4.65 -2.46
C LEU A 300 -17.61 5.78 -2.05
N PHE A 301 -16.91 5.61 -0.93
CA PHE A 301 -15.93 6.59 -0.48
C PHE A 301 -14.76 6.75 -1.47
N SER A 302 -14.20 5.64 -1.96
CA SER A 302 -13.07 5.67 -2.90
C SER A 302 -13.45 6.38 -4.21
N HIS A 303 -14.69 6.22 -4.70
CA HIS A 303 -15.20 6.98 -5.84
C HIS A 303 -15.28 8.48 -5.56
N LYS A 304 -15.91 8.87 -4.44
CA LYS A 304 -16.02 10.28 -4.06
C LYS A 304 -14.64 10.94 -3.97
N LEU A 305 -13.66 10.22 -3.43
CA LEU A 305 -12.28 10.70 -3.31
C LEU A 305 -11.63 10.88 -4.68
N LEU A 306 -11.74 9.89 -5.57
CA LEU A 306 -11.21 9.98 -6.93
C LEU A 306 -11.88 11.11 -7.73
N ASP A 307 -13.21 11.24 -7.65
CA ASP A 307 -13.96 12.29 -8.34
C ASP A 307 -13.57 13.69 -7.86
N ALA A 308 -13.35 13.85 -6.54
CA ALA A 308 -12.88 15.10 -5.97
C ALA A 308 -11.45 15.42 -6.41
N TRP A 309 -10.57 14.41 -6.49
CA TRP A 309 -9.21 14.57 -7.00
C TRP A 309 -9.17 14.92 -8.49
N ALA A 310 -9.98 14.25 -9.32
CA ALA A 310 -10.05 14.49 -10.76
C ALA A 310 -10.45 15.92 -11.13
N LYS A 311 -11.22 16.58 -10.27
CA LYS A 311 -11.61 18.00 -10.43
C LYS A 311 -10.56 18.98 -9.92
N ASN A 312 -9.54 18.49 -9.22
CA ASN A 312 -8.47 19.30 -8.67
C ASN A 312 -7.35 19.48 -9.69
N ARG A 313 -6.88 20.72 -9.90
CA ARG A 313 -5.78 21.02 -10.83
C ARG A 313 -4.47 20.34 -10.42
N LEU A 314 -4.28 20.04 -9.14
CA LEU A 314 -3.13 19.29 -8.66
C LEU A 314 -3.09 17.85 -9.20
N SER A 315 -4.21 17.30 -9.71
CA SER A 315 -4.24 15.98 -10.33
C SER A 315 -3.51 15.89 -11.67
N SER A 316 -3.20 17.03 -12.30
CA SER A 316 -2.34 17.07 -13.48
C SER A 316 -0.85 17.09 -13.14
N VAL A 317 -0.50 17.26 -11.87
CA VAL A 317 0.88 17.36 -11.41
C VAL A 317 1.44 15.96 -11.21
N GLU A 318 2.51 15.65 -11.92
CA GLU A 318 3.25 14.40 -11.75
C GLU A 318 4.21 14.53 -10.57
N PHE A 319 4.20 13.56 -9.65
CA PHE A 319 4.97 13.67 -8.40
C PHE A 319 6.47 13.86 -8.65
N GLY A 320 7.06 13.15 -9.63
CA GLY A 320 8.47 13.30 -10.01
C GLY A 320 8.80 14.63 -10.69
N LEU A 321 7.80 15.34 -11.21
CA LEU A 321 7.94 16.65 -11.87
C LEU A 321 7.42 17.80 -11.01
N ALA A 322 7.08 17.55 -9.75
CA ALA A 322 6.45 18.53 -8.86
C ALA A 322 7.31 19.81 -8.70
N VAL A 323 8.63 19.69 -8.70
CA VAL A 323 9.56 20.84 -8.60
C VAL A 323 9.41 21.81 -9.78
N ALA A 324 9.10 21.29 -10.98
CA ALA A 324 8.93 22.10 -12.19
C ALA A 324 7.49 22.61 -12.39
N GLN A 325 6.51 22.00 -11.72
CA GLN A 325 5.08 22.23 -11.95
C GLN A 325 4.38 22.97 -10.80
N LEU A 326 5.02 23.07 -9.62
CA LEU A 326 4.47 23.74 -8.44
C LEU A 326 5.28 24.98 -8.09
N THR A 327 4.63 25.98 -7.48
CA THR A 327 5.35 27.10 -6.87
C THR A 327 6.17 26.63 -5.66
N PRO A 328 7.31 27.28 -5.33
CA PRO A 328 8.14 26.91 -4.18
C PRO A 328 7.38 26.88 -2.86
N GLU A 329 6.45 27.83 -2.65
CA GLU A 329 5.60 27.87 -1.46
C GLU A 329 4.72 26.61 -1.37
N THR A 330 4.05 26.24 -2.46
CA THR A 330 3.20 25.04 -2.49
C THR A 330 4.01 23.77 -2.27
N LEU A 331 5.15 23.64 -2.94
CA LEU A 331 6.02 22.47 -2.82
C LEU A 331 6.51 22.24 -1.38
N GLN A 332 6.84 23.31 -0.65
CA GLN A 332 7.43 23.22 0.69
C GLN A 332 6.39 23.21 1.82
N ALA A 333 5.30 23.96 1.69
CA ALA A 333 4.34 24.17 2.78
C ALA A 333 3.08 23.30 2.64
N THR A 334 2.37 23.40 1.52
CA THR A 334 1.00 22.86 1.41
C THR A 334 0.96 21.43 0.82
N TRP A 335 1.84 21.14 -0.14
CA TRP A 335 1.96 19.83 -0.80
C TRP A 335 2.28 18.68 0.17
N PRO A 336 3.25 18.79 1.11
CA PRO A 336 3.57 17.67 2.01
C PRO A 336 2.42 17.30 2.95
N VAL A 337 1.68 18.29 3.45
CA VAL A 337 0.55 18.08 4.36
C VAL A 337 -0.60 17.37 3.64
N LEU A 338 -0.89 17.75 2.40
CA LEU A 338 -1.89 17.07 1.57
C LEU A 338 -1.55 15.58 1.40
N TRP A 339 -0.31 15.27 1.03
CA TRP A 339 0.10 13.88 0.87
C TRP A 339 0.14 13.10 2.19
N GLN A 340 0.45 13.75 3.31
CA GLN A 340 0.35 13.12 4.63
C GLN A 340 -1.09 12.71 4.94
N VAL A 341 -2.06 13.60 4.70
CA VAL A 341 -3.49 13.34 4.88
C VAL A 341 -3.95 12.20 3.97
N LEU A 342 -3.67 12.30 2.66
CA LEU A 342 -4.05 11.27 1.67
C LEU A 342 -3.45 9.90 2.03
N ARG A 343 -2.21 9.85 2.49
CA ARG A 343 -1.54 8.61 2.90
C ARG A 343 -2.21 7.98 4.12
N LYS A 344 -2.61 8.76 5.13
CA LYS A 344 -3.38 8.26 6.29
C LYS A 344 -4.70 7.65 5.84
N ILE A 345 -5.42 8.31 4.92
CA ILE A 345 -6.68 7.81 4.34
C ILE A 345 -6.45 6.47 3.64
N MET A 346 -5.46 6.41 2.74
CA MET A 346 -5.12 5.20 2.01
C MET A 346 -4.82 4.04 2.97
N PHE A 347 -4.00 4.25 4.00
CA PHE A 347 -3.72 3.21 4.99
C PHE A 347 -4.96 2.74 5.73
N GLY A 348 -5.85 3.66 6.13
CA GLY A 348 -7.10 3.31 6.81
C GLY A 348 -8.03 2.45 5.95
N VAL A 349 -8.20 2.84 4.68
CA VAL A 349 -8.99 2.11 3.68
C VAL A 349 -8.39 0.73 3.42
N VAL A 350 -7.08 0.65 3.11
CA VAL A 350 -6.42 -0.61 2.74
C VAL A 350 -6.36 -1.59 3.91
N ALA A 351 -6.12 -1.12 5.14
CA ALA A 351 -6.13 -2.01 6.31
C ALA A 351 -7.51 -2.62 6.58
N THR A 352 -8.58 -1.83 6.41
CA THR A 352 -9.95 -2.35 6.55
C THR A 352 -10.30 -3.30 5.41
N LEU A 353 -9.93 -2.94 4.17
CA LEU A 353 -10.13 -3.77 2.98
C LEU A 353 -9.40 -5.11 3.08
N GLN A 354 -8.17 -5.12 3.62
CA GLN A 354 -7.41 -6.34 3.82
C GLN A 354 -8.14 -7.31 4.74
N ALA A 355 -8.75 -6.84 5.83
CA ALA A 355 -9.53 -7.70 6.72
C ALA A 355 -10.75 -8.30 6.01
N ILE A 356 -11.44 -7.52 5.16
CA ILE A 356 -12.56 -7.99 4.34
C ILE A 356 -12.09 -9.07 3.36
N VAL A 357 -10.97 -8.86 2.66
CA VAL A 357 -10.39 -9.83 1.71
C VAL A 357 -9.87 -11.07 2.43
N SER A 358 -9.22 -10.95 3.58
CA SER A 358 -8.81 -12.12 4.37
C SER A 358 -9.99 -12.93 4.86
N ARG A 359 -11.08 -12.27 5.27
CA ARG A 359 -12.32 -12.95 5.65
C ARG A 359 -12.97 -13.62 4.45
N SER A 360 -12.91 -13.03 3.25
CA SER A 360 -13.51 -13.64 2.06
C SER A 360 -12.89 -14.99 1.69
N LEU A 361 -11.68 -15.28 2.16
CA LEU A 361 -11.02 -16.58 2.00
C LEU A 361 -11.50 -17.66 3.00
N LEU A 362 -12.19 -17.26 4.06
CA LEU A 362 -12.56 -18.14 5.18
C LEU A 362 -14.09 -18.25 5.38
N ASP A 363 -14.83 -17.18 5.11
CA ASP A 363 -16.28 -17.12 5.26
C ASP A 363 -16.96 -17.85 4.09
N ALA A 364 -17.64 -18.97 4.39
CA ALA A 364 -18.31 -19.81 3.40
C ALA A 364 -19.33 -19.04 2.52
N ARG A 365 -19.95 -17.98 3.04
CA ARG A 365 -20.87 -17.16 2.25
C ARG A 365 -20.13 -16.28 1.25
N MET A 366 -18.97 -15.73 1.64
CA MET A 366 -18.15 -14.90 0.74
C MET A 366 -17.38 -15.73 -0.28
N LEU A 367 -17.04 -16.97 0.05
CA LEU A 367 -16.39 -17.94 -0.85
C LEU A 367 -17.32 -18.45 -1.97
N HIS A 368 -18.63 -18.22 -1.86
CA HIS A 368 -19.60 -18.68 -2.85
C HIS A 368 -19.27 -18.09 -4.24
N GLU A 369 -19.36 -18.91 -5.30
CA GLU A 369 -18.93 -18.56 -6.67
C GLU A 369 -19.59 -17.29 -7.23
N ALA A 370 -20.82 -17.00 -6.81
CA ALA A 370 -21.53 -15.77 -7.20
C ALA A 370 -21.05 -14.51 -6.48
N ILE A 371 -20.45 -14.63 -5.29
CA ILE A 371 -20.09 -13.51 -4.41
C ILE A 371 -18.59 -13.24 -4.44
N ALA A 372 -17.75 -14.28 -4.44
CA ALA A 372 -16.29 -14.14 -4.36
C ALA A 372 -15.71 -13.25 -5.49
N PRO A 373 -16.11 -13.39 -6.77
CA PRO A 373 -15.62 -12.50 -7.83
C PRO A 373 -16.10 -11.05 -7.66
N ALA A 374 -17.30 -10.85 -7.11
CA ALA A 374 -17.83 -9.51 -6.85
C ALA A 374 -17.05 -8.81 -5.71
N VAL A 375 -16.71 -9.55 -4.64
CA VAL A 375 -15.84 -9.04 -3.57
C VAL A 375 -14.47 -8.68 -4.12
N ALA A 376 -13.87 -9.55 -4.94
CA ALA A 376 -12.57 -9.30 -5.55
C ALA A 376 -12.59 -8.08 -6.49
N ALA A 377 -13.60 -7.97 -7.36
CA ALA A 377 -13.78 -6.84 -8.26
C ALA A 377 -13.93 -5.51 -7.50
N LYS A 378 -14.76 -5.47 -6.45
CA LYS A 378 -14.91 -4.29 -5.59
C LYS A 378 -13.60 -3.92 -4.89
N SER A 379 -12.83 -4.90 -4.42
CA SER A 379 -11.51 -4.65 -3.82
C SER A 379 -10.53 -4.03 -4.81
N LEU A 380 -10.42 -4.59 -6.02
CA LEU A 380 -9.59 -4.03 -7.09
C LEU A 380 -10.05 -2.63 -7.49
N GLN A 381 -11.37 -2.39 -7.54
CA GLN A 381 -11.92 -1.06 -7.80
C GLN A 381 -11.57 -0.03 -6.72
N ILE A 382 -11.62 -0.40 -5.43
CA ILE A 382 -11.18 0.48 -4.35
C ILE A 382 -9.69 0.82 -4.51
N LEU A 383 -8.85 -0.19 -4.78
CA LEU A 383 -7.41 0.00 -4.99
C LEU A 383 -7.13 0.88 -6.22
N ARG A 384 -7.86 0.69 -7.32
CA ARG A 384 -7.82 1.55 -8.51
C ARG A 384 -8.12 3.00 -8.14
N ASN A 385 -9.20 3.24 -7.39
CA ASN A 385 -9.67 4.58 -7.08
C ASN A 385 -8.72 5.36 -6.16
N ILE A 386 -7.94 4.66 -5.32
CA ILE A 386 -6.89 5.26 -4.49
C ILE A 386 -5.50 5.14 -5.12
N HIS A 387 -5.40 4.66 -6.37
CA HIS A 387 -4.11 4.34 -6.96
C HIS A 387 -3.19 5.56 -7.09
N PHE A 388 -3.77 6.74 -7.36
CA PHE A 388 -3.06 8.02 -7.40
C PHE A 388 -2.35 8.39 -6.08
N ILE A 389 -2.73 7.76 -4.96
CA ILE A 389 -2.05 7.88 -3.67
C ILE A 389 -0.99 6.78 -3.51
N SER A 390 -1.34 5.55 -3.91
CA SER A 390 -0.48 4.38 -3.76
C SER A 390 0.74 4.37 -4.69
N SER A 391 0.65 4.99 -5.87
CA SER A 391 1.75 5.07 -6.83
C SER A 391 2.88 6.00 -6.36
N VAL A 392 2.61 6.90 -5.42
CA VAL A 392 3.59 7.88 -4.93
C VAL A 392 4.52 7.26 -3.89
N ASN A 393 5.84 7.45 -4.03
CA ASN A 393 6.87 7.08 -3.05
C ASN A 393 6.82 5.62 -2.56
N GLY A 394 6.46 4.66 -3.43
CA GLY A 394 6.38 3.25 -3.06
C GLY A 394 5.26 2.94 -2.06
N ASN A 395 4.24 3.80 -1.95
CA ASN A 395 3.08 3.58 -1.08
C ASN A 395 2.30 2.29 -1.42
N ALA A 396 2.48 1.69 -2.58
CA ALA A 396 1.91 0.38 -2.95
C ALA A 396 2.74 -0.82 -2.46
N GLY A 397 3.96 -0.60 -1.94
CA GLY A 397 4.92 -1.65 -1.63
C GLY A 397 4.78 -2.29 -0.24
N PHE A 398 3.78 -1.92 0.58
CA PHE A 398 3.60 -2.51 1.90
C PHE A 398 2.78 -3.80 1.85
N GLN A 399 3.15 -4.76 2.70
CA GLN A 399 2.62 -6.14 2.67
C GLN A 399 1.08 -6.23 2.67
N VAL A 400 0.40 -5.36 3.42
CA VAL A 400 -1.07 -5.34 3.52
C VAL A 400 -1.71 -4.94 2.19
N TYR A 401 -1.12 -4.00 1.44
CA TYR A 401 -1.56 -3.65 0.09
C TYR A 401 -1.33 -4.81 -0.88
N THR A 402 -0.11 -5.35 -0.90
CA THR A 402 0.27 -6.45 -1.80
C THR A 402 -0.60 -7.69 -1.59
N PHE A 403 -0.85 -8.07 -0.33
CA PHE A 403 -1.77 -9.15 0.01
C PHE A 403 -3.16 -8.90 -0.56
N THR A 404 -3.72 -7.71 -0.34
CA THR A 404 -5.07 -7.35 -0.78
C THR A 404 -5.18 -7.37 -2.32
N TYR A 405 -4.18 -6.83 -3.00
CA TYR A 405 -4.10 -6.77 -4.46
C TYR A 405 -4.00 -8.17 -5.08
N LEU A 406 -2.97 -8.96 -4.71
CA LEU A 406 -2.73 -10.29 -5.28
C LEU A 406 -3.85 -11.28 -4.95
N THR A 407 -4.36 -11.27 -3.71
CA THR A 407 -5.48 -12.14 -3.33
C THR A 407 -6.74 -11.81 -4.15
N SER A 408 -7.00 -10.53 -4.40
CA SER A 408 -8.16 -10.14 -5.22
C SER A 408 -7.98 -10.55 -6.67
N LEU A 409 -6.76 -10.46 -7.23
CA LEU A 409 -6.45 -10.99 -8.56
C LEU A 409 -6.66 -12.51 -8.64
N ASP A 410 -6.13 -13.26 -7.68
CA ASP A 410 -6.25 -14.72 -7.63
C ASP A 410 -7.72 -15.18 -7.55
N VAL A 411 -8.57 -14.43 -6.85
CA VAL A 411 -10.00 -14.74 -6.72
C VAL A 411 -10.77 -14.37 -7.98
N ILE A 412 -10.55 -13.19 -8.57
CA ILE A 412 -11.29 -12.77 -9.77
C ILE A 412 -10.91 -13.60 -11.00
N CYS A 413 -9.63 -13.98 -11.15
CA CYS A 413 -9.15 -14.83 -12.26
C CYS A 413 -9.72 -16.25 -12.25
N ARG A 414 -10.48 -16.65 -11.22
CA ARG A 414 -11.25 -17.91 -11.26
C ARG A 414 -12.52 -17.80 -12.12
N SER A 415 -12.94 -16.58 -12.50
CA SER A 415 -14.15 -16.32 -13.26
C SER A 415 -13.85 -15.42 -14.46
N GLY A 416 -13.74 -16.02 -15.65
CA GLY A 416 -13.51 -15.28 -16.89
C GLY A 416 -14.55 -14.18 -17.16
N ALA A 417 -15.82 -14.46 -16.88
CA ALA A 417 -16.89 -13.47 -17.02
C ALA A 417 -16.73 -12.27 -16.07
N ALA A 418 -16.19 -12.48 -14.86
CA ALA A 418 -15.91 -11.39 -13.92
C ALA A 418 -14.69 -10.57 -14.38
N CYS A 419 -13.64 -11.22 -14.91
CA CYS A 419 -12.49 -10.53 -15.52
C CYS A 419 -12.92 -9.67 -16.70
N GLU A 420 -13.70 -10.22 -17.64
CA GLU A 420 -14.20 -9.50 -18.82
C GLU A 420 -15.05 -8.29 -18.40
N LYS A 421 -15.96 -8.48 -17.44
CA LYS A 421 -16.78 -7.39 -16.90
C LYS A 421 -15.93 -6.31 -16.25
N PHE A 422 -14.99 -6.68 -15.38
CA PHE A 422 -14.14 -5.72 -14.66
C PHE A 422 -13.26 -4.90 -15.62
N LEU A 423 -12.56 -5.57 -16.55
CA LEU A 423 -11.75 -4.86 -17.54
C LEU A 423 -12.62 -4.02 -18.49
N GLY A 424 -13.81 -4.52 -18.87
CA GLY A 424 -14.75 -3.77 -19.69
C GLY A 424 -15.26 -2.48 -19.04
N GLU A 425 -15.53 -2.50 -17.73
CA GLU A 425 -16.00 -1.33 -16.96
C GLU A 425 -14.95 -0.21 -16.85
N PHE A 426 -13.66 -0.57 -16.75
CA PHE A 426 -12.57 0.40 -16.53
C PHE A 426 -11.64 0.58 -17.72
N ARG A 427 -12.03 0.05 -18.89
CA ARG A 427 -11.23 0.12 -20.11
C ARG A 427 -10.84 1.58 -20.43
N PRO A 428 -9.56 1.86 -20.78
CA PRO A 428 -9.14 3.16 -21.27
C PRO A 428 -9.98 3.59 -22.48
N ALA A 429 -10.29 4.89 -22.58
CA ALA A 429 -11.16 5.40 -23.64
C ALA A 429 -10.59 5.10 -25.04
N ASP A 430 -11.47 4.71 -25.97
CA ASP A 430 -11.11 4.45 -27.37
C ASP A 430 -10.73 5.77 -28.06
N GLY A 431 -9.45 6.11 -28.02
CA GLY A 431 -8.87 7.25 -28.72
C GLY A 431 -7.53 6.86 -29.34
N PHE A 432 -7.28 7.31 -30.57
CA PHE A 432 -5.97 7.17 -31.21
C PHE A 432 -4.86 7.99 -30.51
N SER A 433 -5.21 8.79 -29.49
CA SER A 433 -4.29 9.63 -28.74
C SER A 433 -4.22 9.22 -27.27
N VAL A 434 -3.01 8.97 -26.78
CA VAL A 434 -2.71 8.77 -25.37
C VAL A 434 -3.27 9.93 -24.53
N PRO A 435 -3.93 9.65 -23.38
CA PRO A 435 -4.51 10.69 -22.55
C PRO A 435 -3.53 11.80 -22.17
N SER A 436 -4.00 13.04 -22.18
CA SER A 436 -3.18 14.21 -21.85
C SER A 436 -3.03 14.44 -20.35
N THR A 437 -4.00 14.01 -19.55
CA THR A 437 -4.02 14.23 -18.09
C THR A 437 -3.23 13.17 -17.34
N HIS A 438 -2.39 13.60 -16.39
CA HIS A 438 -1.60 12.70 -15.54
C HIS A 438 -2.47 11.70 -14.77
N LEU A 439 -3.59 12.13 -14.15
CA LEU A 439 -4.49 11.22 -13.44
C LEU A 439 -4.99 10.06 -14.30
N GLN A 440 -5.42 10.33 -15.54
CA GLN A 440 -5.90 9.27 -16.43
C GLN A 440 -4.77 8.29 -16.73
N ARG A 441 -3.56 8.78 -17.04
CA ARG A 441 -2.37 7.93 -17.23
C ARG A 441 -2.10 7.04 -16.01
N THR A 442 -2.21 7.57 -14.80
CA THR A 442 -2.08 6.78 -13.57
C THR A 442 -3.16 5.68 -13.47
N LEU A 443 -4.40 5.96 -13.87
CA LEU A 443 -5.46 4.93 -13.89
C LEU A 443 -5.24 3.90 -15.00
N ASP A 444 -4.71 4.31 -16.15
CA ASP A 444 -4.36 3.40 -17.24
C ASP A 444 -3.17 2.49 -16.86
N LEU A 445 -2.20 3.02 -16.11
CA LEU A 445 -1.12 2.24 -15.51
C LEU A 445 -1.67 1.12 -14.62
N TYR A 446 -2.58 1.48 -13.70
CA TYR A 446 -3.25 0.50 -12.85
C TYR A 446 -4.01 -0.55 -13.68
N TYR A 447 -4.73 -0.10 -14.71
CA TYR A 447 -5.47 -0.97 -15.61
C TYR A 447 -4.56 -2.00 -16.29
N LEU A 448 -3.45 -1.57 -16.89
CA LEU A 448 -2.52 -2.46 -17.58
C LEU A 448 -1.85 -3.44 -16.62
N ASN A 449 -1.46 -2.98 -15.42
CA ASN A 449 -0.91 -3.85 -14.38
C ASN A 449 -1.90 -4.93 -13.92
N VAL A 450 -3.20 -4.61 -13.85
CA VAL A 450 -4.24 -5.61 -13.53
C VAL A 450 -4.50 -6.53 -14.72
N ALA A 451 -4.57 -5.97 -15.93
CA ALA A 451 -4.85 -6.69 -17.16
C ALA A 451 -3.79 -7.75 -17.47
N GLU A 452 -2.51 -7.50 -17.13
CA GLU A 452 -1.40 -8.44 -17.29
C GLU A 452 -1.69 -9.82 -16.66
N HIS A 453 -2.46 -9.89 -15.57
CA HIS A 453 -2.72 -11.13 -14.83
C HIS A 453 -3.93 -11.92 -15.32
N MET A 454 -4.73 -11.37 -16.24
CA MET A 454 -6.00 -11.95 -16.67
C MET A 454 -5.99 -12.79 -17.97
N PRO A 455 -4.98 -12.80 -18.87
CA PRO A 455 -5.13 -13.43 -20.19
C PRO A 455 -5.57 -14.90 -20.15
N LEU A 456 -5.05 -15.70 -19.21
CA LEU A 456 -5.44 -17.10 -19.05
C LEU A 456 -6.94 -17.30 -18.76
N SER A 457 -7.61 -16.29 -18.21
CA SER A 457 -9.04 -16.34 -17.85
C SER A 457 -9.97 -15.77 -18.93
N LEU A 458 -9.41 -15.11 -19.95
CA LEU A 458 -10.17 -14.40 -20.98
C LEU A 458 -10.34 -15.25 -22.25
N THR A 459 -11.40 -14.96 -23.00
CA THR A 459 -11.53 -15.39 -24.40
C THR A 459 -10.51 -14.66 -25.29
N THR A 460 -10.17 -15.21 -26.44
CA THR A 460 -9.21 -14.58 -27.38
C THR A 460 -9.72 -13.24 -27.88
N GLU A 461 -11.03 -13.12 -28.12
CA GLU A 461 -11.70 -11.89 -28.51
C GLU A 461 -11.63 -10.83 -27.41
N ALA A 462 -11.85 -11.24 -26.14
CA ALA A 462 -11.72 -10.34 -25.00
C ALA A 462 -10.28 -9.92 -24.75
N ALA A 463 -9.30 -10.81 -24.90
CA ALA A 463 -7.88 -10.47 -24.76
C ALA A 463 -7.44 -9.43 -25.81
N ASP A 464 -7.87 -9.58 -27.07
CA ASP A 464 -7.63 -8.58 -28.11
C ASP A 464 -8.28 -7.23 -27.76
N ALA A 465 -9.57 -7.25 -27.41
CA ALA A 465 -10.35 -6.04 -27.17
C ALA A 465 -9.95 -5.28 -25.89
N LEU A 466 -9.65 -6.00 -24.81
CA LEU A 466 -9.46 -5.45 -23.47
C LEU A 466 -7.98 -5.29 -23.09
N ILE A 467 -7.06 -6.03 -23.72
CA ILE A 467 -5.63 -5.96 -23.36
C ILE A 467 -4.81 -5.41 -24.52
N ILE A 468 -4.85 -6.07 -25.68
CA ILE A 468 -3.98 -5.72 -26.82
C ILE A 468 -4.27 -4.32 -27.35
N LYS A 469 -5.53 -3.97 -27.63
CA LYS A 469 -5.87 -2.65 -28.19
C LYS A 469 -5.47 -1.49 -27.25
N PRO A 470 -5.79 -1.52 -25.94
CA PRO A 470 -5.29 -0.50 -25.02
C PRO A 470 -3.76 -0.43 -24.95
N ALA A 471 -3.07 -1.57 -24.80
CA ALA A 471 -1.62 -1.60 -24.68
C ALA A 471 -0.92 -1.06 -25.95
N THR A 472 -1.42 -1.42 -27.13
CA THR A 472 -0.88 -0.96 -28.43
C THR A 472 -0.89 0.55 -28.57
N SER A 473 -1.87 1.23 -27.96
CA SER A 473 -1.97 2.70 -28.00
C SER A 473 -0.80 3.37 -27.27
N TYR A 474 -0.25 2.75 -26.23
CA TYR A 474 0.93 3.24 -25.51
C TYR A 474 2.24 2.79 -26.15
N LEU A 475 2.28 1.58 -26.74
CA LEU A 475 3.45 1.12 -27.49
C LEU A 475 3.72 1.97 -28.74
N GLY A 476 2.67 2.51 -29.36
CA GLY A 476 2.77 3.42 -30.51
C GLY A 476 2.98 4.90 -30.15
N PHE A 477 3.16 5.25 -28.88
CA PHE A 477 3.29 6.65 -28.46
C PHE A 477 4.67 7.22 -28.80
N ASP A 478 4.71 8.29 -29.60
CA ASP A 478 5.96 8.96 -30.03
C ASP A 478 6.22 10.32 -29.37
N GLY A 479 5.48 10.64 -28.31
CA GLY A 479 5.65 11.90 -27.57
C GLY A 479 6.76 11.86 -26.52
N VAL A 480 6.81 12.91 -25.70
CA VAL A 480 7.79 13.05 -24.61
C VAL A 480 7.53 12.00 -23.52
N MET A 481 8.56 11.25 -23.15
CA MET A 481 8.52 10.25 -22.08
C MET A 481 8.66 10.94 -20.71
N SER A 482 7.55 11.10 -20.00
CA SER A 482 7.59 11.41 -18.56
C SER A 482 7.79 10.13 -17.74
N PRO A 483 8.22 10.19 -16.47
CA PRO A 483 8.42 9.00 -15.64
C PRO A 483 7.21 8.05 -15.63
N THR A 484 6.01 8.60 -15.45
CA THR A 484 4.75 7.83 -15.51
C THR A 484 4.51 7.20 -16.87
N MET A 485 4.89 7.88 -17.95
CA MET A 485 4.75 7.35 -19.31
C MET A 485 5.69 6.16 -19.55
N VAL A 486 6.90 6.20 -18.97
CA VAL A 486 7.83 5.06 -19.01
C VAL A 486 7.22 3.86 -18.30
N GLU A 487 6.68 4.03 -17.10
CA GLU A 487 6.01 2.94 -16.36
C GLU A 487 4.83 2.36 -17.17
N ILE A 488 3.99 3.20 -17.77
CA ILE A 488 2.86 2.73 -18.59
C ILE A 488 3.34 1.98 -19.83
N PHE A 489 4.39 2.48 -20.46
CA PHE A 489 5.00 1.84 -21.62
C PHE A 489 5.53 0.44 -21.28
N GLU A 490 6.19 0.30 -20.13
CA GLU A 490 6.64 -1.00 -19.61
C GLU A 490 5.47 -1.93 -19.28
N SER A 491 4.44 -1.44 -18.59
CA SER A 491 3.23 -2.21 -18.29
C SER A 491 2.49 -2.64 -19.57
N ALA A 492 2.50 -1.82 -20.62
CA ALA A 492 1.92 -2.18 -21.92
C ALA A 492 2.68 -3.35 -22.57
N HIS A 493 4.02 -3.33 -22.50
CA HIS A 493 4.85 -4.47 -22.95
C HIS A 493 4.51 -5.74 -22.16
N SER A 494 4.47 -5.67 -20.83
CA SER A 494 4.18 -6.83 -19.98
C SER A 494 2.79 -7.40 -20.27
N ALA A 495 1.77 -6.55 -20.41
CA ALA A 495 0.41 -6.96 -20.73
C ALA A 495 0.31 -7.67 -22.09
N VAL A 496 0.97 -7.15 -23.14
CA VAL A 496 1.03 -7.81 -24.46
C VAL A 496 1.75 -9.16 -24.35
N LEU A 497 2.94 -9.19 -23.73
CA LEU A 497 3.70 -10.43 -23.56
C LEU A 497 2.92 -11.50 -22.79
N SER A 498 2.15 -11.10 -21.78
CA SER A 498 1.29 -12.02 -21.02
C SER A 498 0.22 -12.68 -21.91
N VAL A 499 -0.43 -11.90 -22.79
CA VAL A 499 -1.37 -12.46 -23.80
C VAL A 499 -0.66 -13.40 -24.76
N LEU A 500 0.49 -12.98 -25.31
CA LEU A 500 1.25 -13.78 -26.27
C LEU A 500 1.73 -15.12 -25.65
N SER A 501 1.98 -15.13 -24.34
CA SER A 501 2.42 -16.31 -23.57
C SER A 501 1.32 -17.34 -23.32
N CYS A 502 0.06 -17.00 -23.58
CA CYS A 502 -1.06 -17.90 -23.34
C CYS A 502 -1.33 -18.79 -24.56
N PRO A 503 -1.21 -20.13 -24.44
CA PRO A 503 -1.38 -21.05 -25.58
C PRO A 503 -2.75 -20.93 -26.29
N GLN A 504 -3.80 -20.61 -25.54
CA GLN A 504 -5.17 -20.43 -26.03
C GLN A 504 -5.33 -19.23 -26.98
N HIS A 505 -4.39 -18.28 -26.95
CA HIS A 505 -4.40 -17.10 -27.82
C HIS A 505 -3.47 -17.25 -29.04
N SER A 506 -3.01 -18.47 -29.35
CA SER A 506 -2.06 -18.73 -30.45
C SER A 506 -2.42 -18.05 -31.78
N ALA A 507 -3.68 -18.07 -32.20
CA ALA A 507 -4.13 -17.40 -33.43
C ALA A 507 -3.92 -15.88 -33.40
N LEU A 508 -4.15 -15.25 -32.25
CA LEU A 508 -3.91 -13.82 -32.02
C LEU A 508 -2.40 -13.53 -31.96
N THR A 509 -1.63 -14.39 -31.29
CA THR A 509 -0.16 -14.28 -31.19
C THR A 509 0.50 -14.29 -32.57
N ILE A 510 0.05 -15.14 -33.50
CA ILE A 510 0.57 -15.20 -34.88
C ILE A 510 0.39 -13.87 -35.59
N GLN A 511 -0.75 -13.21 -35.40
CA GLN A 511 -1.05 -11.93 -36.04
C GLN A 511 -0.26 -10.78 -35.42
N LEU A 512 -0.04 -10.81 -34.11
CA LEU A 512 0.58 -9.71 -33.36
C LEU A 512 2.10 -9.76 -33.28
N ALA A 513 2.71 -10.96 -33.31
CA ALA A 513 4.15 -11.12 -33.10
C ALA A 513 5.00 -10.27 -34.07
N PRO A 514 4.71 -10.19 -35.39
CA PRO A 514 5.47 -9.33 -36.30
C PRO A 514 5.37 -7.83 -35.95
N PHE A 515 4.19 -7.36 -35.54
CA PHE A 515 4.02 -5.96 -35.13
C PHE A 515 4.79 -5.68 -33.83
N TYR A 516 4.64 -6.56 -32.84
CA TYR A 516 5.28 -6.40 -31.53
C TYR A 516 6.81 -6.41 -31.64
N ILE A 517 7.39 -7.29 -32.45
CA ILE A 517 8.85 -7.33 -32.59
C ILE A 517 9.41 -6.07 -33.23
N VAL A 518 8.74 -5.52 -34.26
CA VAL A 518 9.15 -4.24 -34.86
C VAL A 518 9.14 -3.13 -33.81
N LYS A 519 8.07 -3.06 -32.99
CA LYS A 519 8.00 -2.10 -31.87
C LYS A 519 9.07 -2.32 -30.81
N LEU A 520 9.42 -3.57 -30.51
CA LEU A 520 10.50 -3.89 -29.58
C LEU A 520 11.86 -3.36 -30.06
N PHE A 521 12.17 -3.55 -31.36
CA PHE A 521 13.40 -3.02 -31.97
C PHE A 521 13.39 -1.49 -32.06
N GLU A 522 12.26 -0.86 -32.42
CA GLU A 522 12.14 0.61 -32.46
C GLU A 522 12.32 1.25 -31.07
N SER A 523 12.04 0.51 -30.00
CA SER A 523 12.08 1.01 -28.62
C SER A 523 13.45 0.88 -27.98
N PHE A 524 14.30 -0.04 -28.43
CA PHE A 524 15.65 -0.24 -27.88
C PHE A 524 16.70 0.52 -28.71
N PRO A 525 17.66 1.23 -28.07
CA PRO A 525 17.94 1.32 -26.63
C PRO A 525 17.33 2.53 -25.91
N GLN A 526 16.50 3.34 -26.58
CA GLN A 526 16.11 4.65 -26.04
C GLN A 526 14.98 4.59 -25.01
N ARG A 527 14.07 3.62 -25.10
CA ARG A 527 12.85 3.53 -24.28
C ARG A 527 12.79 2.30 -23.39
N ILE A 528 13.61 1.28 -23.67
CA ILE A 528 13.69 0.06 -22.86
C ILE A 528 15.14 -0.28 -22.55
N SER A 529 15.34 -0.81 -21.35
CA SER A 529 16.64 -1.28 -20.89
C SER A 529 17.10 -2.53 -21.66
N PRO A 530 18.43 -2.80 -21.71
CA PRO A 530 18.98 -4.05 -22.24
C PRO A 530 18.34 -5.30 -21.66
N ARG A 531 18.03 -5.29 -20.36
CA ARG A 531 17.40 -6.41 -19.67
C ARG A 531 15.97 -6.64 -20.14
N GLN A 532 15.16 -5.58 -20.23
CA GLN A 532 13.78 -5.66 -20.72
C GLN A 532 13.74 -6.14 -22.17
N PHE A 533 14.61 -5.62 -23.04
CA PHE A 533 14.71 -6.09 -24.43
C PHE A 533 15.04 -7.58 -24.51
N ARG A 534 16.08 -8.02 -23.77
CA ARG A 534 16.49 -9.44 -23.74
C ARG A 534 15.36 -10.35 -23.28
N VAL A 535 14.67 -10.00 -22.20
CA VAL A 535 13.55 -10.78 -21.68
C VAL A 535 12.41 -10.83 -22.71
N ALA A 536 11.99 -9.67 -23.24
CA ALA A 536 10.92 -9.60 -24.23
C ALA A 536 11.23 -10.42 -25.49
N PHE A 537 12.44 -10.28 -26.05
CA PHE A 537 12.86 -11.03 -27.24
C PHE A 537 12.95 -12.52 -26.95
N LYS A 538 13.54 -12.92 -25.82
CA LYS A 538 13.62 -14.33 -25.39
C LYS A 538 12.22 -14.94 -25.29
N THR A 539 11.28 -14.22 -24.71
CA THR A 539 9.88 -14.64 -24.55
C THR A 539 9.19 -14.81 -25.91
N VAL A 540 9.38 -13.90 -26.87
CA VAL A 540 8.86 -14.06 -28.24
C VAL A 540 9.53 -15.25 -28.94
N MET A 541 10.86 -15.39 -28.80
CA MET A 541 11.61 -16.51 -29.39
C MET A 541 11.09 -17.86 -28.88
N GLN A 542 10.81 -17.96 -27.58
CA GLN A 542 10.20 -19.15 -26.99
C GLN A 542 8.85 -19.50 -27.63
N MET A 543 8.01 -18.51 -27.89
CA MET A 543 6.67 -18.71 -28.47
C MET A 543 6.67 -19.14 -29.93
N VAL A 544 7.66 -18.68 -30.71
CA VAL A 544 7.79 -19.06 -32.13
C VAL A 544 8.57 -20.37 -32.31
N SER A 545 8.95 -21.01 -31.20
CA SER A 545 9.69 -22.26 -31.16
C SER A 545 8.85 -23.43 -30.65
N PRO A 546 9.20 -24.69 -30.98
CA PRO A 546 8.50 -25.86 -30.44
C PRO A 546 8.51 -25.86 -28.90
N PRO A 547 7.41 -26.26 -28.23
CA PRO A 547 6.24 -26.98 -28.76
C PRO A 547 5.05 -26.10 -29.19
N PHE A 548 5.20 -24.77 -29.28
CA PHE A 548 4.08 -23.88 -29.57
C PHE A 548 3.59 -24.02 -31.02
N ALA A 549 2.28 -23.85 -31.23
CA ALA A 549 1.63 -24.04 -32.53
C ALA A 549 2.17 -23.10 -33.63
N ILE A 550 2.68 -21.93 -33.25
CA ILE A 550 3.26 -20.93 -34.15
C ILE A 550 4.47 -21.49 -34.89
N ALA A 551 5.30 -22.27 -34.20
CA ALA A 551 6.48 -22.89 -34.80
C ALA A 551 6.14 -23.85 -35.95
N ALA A 552 4.95 -24.46 -35.92
CA ALA A 552 4.47 -25.34 -36.98
C ALA A 552 3.80 -24.57 -38.14
N GLN A 553 3.14 -23.45 -37.83
CA GLN A 553 2.43 -22.64 -38.83
C GLN A 553 3.37 -21.70 -39.60
N GLU A 554 4.35 -21.12 -38.89
CA GLU A 554 5.31 -20.15 -39.40
C GLU A 554 6.75 -20.58 -39.05
N PRO A 555 7.26 -21.68 -39.66
CA PRO A 555 8.55 -22.28 -39.29
C PRO A 555 9.76 -21.37 -39.55
N LEU A 556 9.63 -20.38 -40.45
CA LEU A 556 10.69 -19.43 -40.80
C LEU A 556 10.74 -18.21 -39.88
N LEU A 557 9.72 -18.00 -39.03
CA LEU A 557 9.61 -16.79 -38.22
C LEU A 557 10.76 -16.69 -37.21
N GLY A 558 11.12 -17.79 -36.53
CA GLY A 558 12.24 -17.82 -35.59
C GLY A 558 13.58 -17.42 -36.21
N GLU A 559 13.86 -17.91 -37.42
CA GLU A 559 15.07 -17.54 -38.17
C GLU A 559 15.02 -16.07 -38.62
N THR A 560 13.87 -15.61 -39.11
CA THR A 560 13.66 -14.21 -39.51
C THR A 560 13.90 -13.24 -38.34
N LEU A 561 13.45 -13.59 -37.13
CA LEU A 561 13.70 -12.79 -35.92
C LEU A 561 15.20 -12.69 -35.61
N LEU A 562 15.95 -13.77 -35.78
CA LEU A 562 17.39 -13.75 -35.58
C LEU A 562 18.13 -12.96 -36.67
N GLU A 563 17.67 -13.02 -37.92
CA GLU A 563 18.20 -12.18 -39.00
C GLU A 563 17.96 -10.68 -38.73
N MET A 564 16.75 -10.32 -38.27
CA MET A 564 16.45 -8.95 -37.84
C MET A 564 17.39 -8.51 -36.71
N LEU A 565 17.67 -9.41 -35.76
CA LEU A 565 18.60 -9.15 -34.65
C LEU A 565 20.04 -8.94 -35.15
N LEU A 566 20.53 -9.77 -36.09
CA LEU A 566 21.84 -9.58 -36.72
C LEU A 566 21.94 -8.25 -37.46
N HIS A 567 20.89 -7.89 -38.21
CA HIS A 567 20.84 -6.60 -38.90
C HIS A 567 20.92 -5.43 -37.92
N ALA A 568 20.17 -5.51 -36.80
CA ALA A 568 20.22 -4.50 -35.75
C ALA A 568 21.61 -4.42 -35.07
N ILE A 569 22.27 -5.56 -34.83
CA ILE A 569 23.63 -5.61 -34.25
C ILE A 569 24.65 -4.87 -35.11
N ALA A 570 24.55 -4.98 -36.44
CA ALA A 570 25.47 -4.34 -37.38
C ALA A 570 25.41 -2.80 -37.31
N GLY A 571 24.23 -2.23 -37.01
CA GLY A 571 24.02 -0.78 -36.88
C GLY A 571 24.04 -0.24 -35.45
N ALA A 572 24.21 -1.09 -34.44
CA ALA A 572 24.01 -0.71 -33.04
C ALA A 572 25.18 0.13 -32.46
N PRO A 573 24.88 1.14 -31.62
CA PRO A 573 25.91 1.89 -30.90
C PRO A 573 26.80 0.99 -30.03
N THR A 574 28.11 1.23 -30.11
CA THR A 574 29.12 0.50 -29.32
C THR A 574 29.48 1.19 -28.01
N THR A 575 29.00 2.42 -27.80
CA THR A 575 29.19 3.18 -26.58
C THR A 575 28.49 2.51 -25.40
N PRO A 576 29.13 2.39 -24.23
CA PRO A 576 28.47 1.88 -23.04
C PRO A 576 27.21 2.68 -22.71
N LEU A 577 26.11 1.99 -22.45
CA LEU A 577 24.87 2.61 -22.01
C LEU A 577 25.05 3.14 -20.59
N ALA A 578 24.52 4.34 -20.32
CA ALA A 578 24.52 4.87 -18.96
C ALA A 578 23.65 3.96 -18.07
N PRO A 579 24.11 3.59 -16.86
CA PRO A 579 23.27 2.86 -15.93
C PRO A 579 22.11 3.76 -15.52
N ASP A 580 20.90 3.28 -15.72
CA ASP A 580 19.67 3.93 -15.28
C ASP A 580 19.67 4.11 -13.74
N GLU A 581 18.92 5.05 -13.17
CA GLU A 581 18.92 5.24 -11.70
C GLU A 581 18.37 4.02 -10.96
N ALA A 582 17.39 3.31 -11.53
CA ALA A 582 16.91 2.02 -11.05
C ALA A 582 17.93 0.88 -11.28
N ALA A 583 18.66 0.93 -12.40
CA ALA A 583 19.74 -0.01 -12.69
C ALA A 583 20.97 0.23 -11.80
N ARG A 584 21.20 1.45 -11.28
CA ARG A 584 22.25 1.74 -10.29
C ARG A 584 21.97 1.03 -8.97
N ALA A 585 20.77 1.18 -8.42
CA ALA A 585 20.36 0.52 -7.17
C ALA A 585 20.39 -1.01 -7.31
N ALA A 586 19.94 -1.55 -8.44
CA ALA A 586 20.07 -2.98 -8.73
C ALA A 586 21.54 -3.38 -8.94
N SER A 587 22.35 -2.60 -9.66
CA SER A 587 23.76 -2.91 -9.93
C SER A 587 24.66 -2.90 -8.70
N GLU A 588 24.31 -2.11 -7.66
CA GLU A 588 25.02 -2.09 -6.38
C GLU A 588 24.76 -3.38 -5.56
N GLU A 589 23.60 -4.02 -5.74
CA GLU A 589 23.27 -5.31 -5.12
C GLU A 589 23.61 -6.54 -6.00
N SER A 590 23.56 -6.42 -7.34
CA SER A 590 23.69 -7.55 -8.27
C SER A 590 24.91 -7.51 -9.21
N GLY A 591 25.72 -6.45 -9.17
CA GLY A 591 26.94 -6.34 -9.98
C GLY A 591 26.68 -6.37 -11.49
N GLU A 592 25.66 -5.66 -11.97
CA GLU A 592 25.29 -5.70 -13.40
C GLU A 592 26.46 -5.28 -14.31
N PRO A 593 26.83 -6.11 -15.30
CA PRO A 593 27.97 -5.84 -16.15
C PRO A 593 27.70 -4.67 -17.11
N LEU A 594 28.75 -3.90 -17.41
CA LEU A 594 28.75 -2.87 -18.45
C LEU A 594 28.24 -3.45 -19.79
N GLN A 595 27.25 -2.79 -20.39
CA GLN A 595 26.66 -3.17 -21.68
C GLN A 595 26.56 -1.94 -22.61
N SER A 596 26.83 -2.13 -23.89
CA SER A 596 26.41 -1.24 -24.98
C SER A 596 25.14 -1.78 -25.65
N ALA A 597 24.52 -0.98 -26.51
CA ALA A 597 23.40 -1.46 -27.32
C ALA A 597 23.83 -2.68 -28.16
N GLN A 598 25.01 -2.62 -28.79
CA GLN A 598 25.57 -3.75 -29.52
C GLN A 598 25.74 -4.99 -28.64
N SER A 599 26.41 -4.89 -27.48
CA SER A 599 26.65 -6.07 -26.65
C SER A 599 25.37 -6.67 -26.07
N ALA A 600 24.35 -5.84 -25.80
CA ALA A 600 23.04 -6.28 -25.35
C ALA A 600 22.29 -7.08 -26.42
N LEU A 601 22.33 -6.64 -27.69
CA LEU A 601 21.74 -7.39 -28.79
C LEU A 601 22.47 -8.71 -29.05
N VAL A 602 23.81 -8.74 -28.94
CA VAL A 602 24.57 -10.00 -29.04
C VAL A 602 24.25 -10.94 -27.87
N LEU A 603 24.10 -10.42 -26.65
CA LEU A 603 23.60 -11.21 -25.51
C LEU A 603 22.21 -11.79 -25.79
N THR A 604 21.33 -11.00 -26.41
CA THR A 604 19.99 -11.47 -26.81
C THR A 604 20.07 -12.61 -27.82
N LEU A 605 20.99 -12.53 -28.79
CA LEU A 605 21.22 -13.58 -29.77
C LEU A 605 21.67 -14.88 -29.08
N VAL A 606 22.58 -14.76 -28.10
CA VAL A 606 23.05 -15.89 -27.29
C VAL A 606 21.91 -16.49 -26.46
N ASP A 607 21.08 -15.66 -25.82
CA ASP A 607 19.93 -16.12 -25.04
C ASP A 607 18.84 -16.80 -25.89
N ALA A 608 18.81 -16.59 -27.20
CA ALA A 608 17.86 -17.20 -28.12
C ALA A 608 18.26 -18.61 -28.58
N LEU A 609 19.55 -18.98 -28.48
CA LEU A 609 20.08 -20.26 -28.96
C LEU A 609 19.34 -21.50 -28.43
N PRO A 610 18.93 -21.57 -27.14
CA PRO A 610 18.23 -22.74 -26.61
C PRO A 610 16.87 -23.01 -27.26
N PHE A 611 16.27 -22.02 -27.92
CA PHE A 611 14.94 -22.15 -28.50
C PHE A 611 14.97 -22.51 -29.99
N LEU A 612 16.14 -22.53 -30.63
CA LEU A 612 16.22 -22.77 -32.07
C LEU A 612 15.77 -24.18 -32.47
N PRO A 613 15.14 -24.36 -33.65
CA PRO A 613 15.00 -25.68 -34.25
C PRO A 613 16.36 -26.36 -34.41
N LEU A 614 16.45 -27.68 -34.16
CA LEU A 614 17.71 -28.44 -34.19
C LEU A 614 18.59 -28.21 -35.43
N PRO A 615 18.04 -28.12 -36.67
CA PRO A 615 18.87 -27.90 -37.86
C PRO A 615 19.64 -26.58 -37.86
N LEU A 616 19.11 -25.57 -37.15
CA LEU A 616 19.64 -24.20 -37.14
C LEU A 616 20.66 -23.98 -36.01
N VAL A 617 20.69 -24.83 -34.98
CA VAL A 617 21.47 -24.61 -33.75
C VAL A 617 22.97 -24.46 -34.05
N GLU A 618 23.55 -25.34 -34.87
CA GLU A 618 24.98 -25.32 -35.17
C GLU A 618 25.41 -24.07 -35.92
N GLU A 619 24.65 -23.71 -36.96
CA GLU A 619 24.91 -22.52 -37.78
C GLU A 619 24.80 -21.25 -36.94
N TRP A 620 23.72 -21.12 -36.18
CA TRP A 620 23.48 -19.93 -35.38
C TRP A 620 24.40 -19.81 -34.16
N MET A 621 24.91 -20.91 -33.61
CA MET A 621 26.02 -20.88 -32.64
C MET A 621 27.29 -20.29 -33.26
N ALA A 622 27.63 -20.70 -34.49
CA ALA A 622 28.78 -20.15 -35.20
C ALA A 622 28.60 -18.65 -35.49
N MET A 623 27.40 -18.24 -35.95
CA MET A 623 27.06 -16.84 -36.17
C MET A 623 27.14 -16.02 -34.87
N ALA A 624 26.58 -16.52 -33.77
CA ALA A 624 26.64 -15.85 -32.47
C ALA A 624 28.09 -15.70 -31.97
N ALA A 625 28.94 -16.71 -32.15
CA ALA A 625 30.36 -16.64 -31.80
C ALA A 625 31.14 -15.63 -32.67
N GLN A 626 30.87 -15.58 -33.98
CA GLN A 626 31.45 -14.57 -34.87
C GLN A 626 31.02 -13.15 -34.47
N THR A 627 29.74 -12.98 -34.14
CA THR A 627 29.17 -11.68 -33.76
C THR A 627 29.70 -11.21 -32.40
N LEU A 628 29.88 -12.12 -31.45
CA LEU A 628 30.60 -11.89 -30.18
C LEU A 628 31.99 -11.30 -30.39
N ASN A 629 32.76 -11.85 -31.34
CA ASN A 629 34.10 -11.36 -31.67
C ASN A 629 34.11 -9.98 -32.35
N GLY A 630 32.97 -9.57 -32.92
CA GLY A 630 32.76 -8.24 -33.48
C GLY A 630 32.73 -7.12 -32.44
N ILE A 631 32.43 -7.41 -31.17
CA ILE A 631 32.43 -6.42 -30.09
C ILE A 631 33.88 -5.98 -29.83
N ALA A 632 34.25 -4.74 -30.14
CA ALA A 632 35.64 -4.27 -30.03
C ALA A 632 36.16 -4.19 -28.59
N ASP A 633 35.35 -3.68 -27.65
CA ASP A 633 35.72 -3.51 -26.25
C ASP A 633 35.73 -4.86 -25.49
N PRO A 634 36.88 -5.31 -24.95
CA PRO A 634 36.96 -6.54 -24.16
C PRO A 634 36.07 -6.55 -22.92
N ARG A 635 35.79 -5.39 -22.32
CA ARG A 635 34.95 -5.28 -21.12
C ARG A 635 33.49 -5.56 -21.41
N LEU A 636 33.00 -5.11 -22.57
CA LEU A 636 31.64 -5.38 -23.05
C LEU A 636 31.51 -6.80 -23.63
N ARG A 637 32.60 -7.35 -24.18
CA ARG A 637 32.63 -8.71 -24.75
C ARG A 637 32.59 -9.80 -23.69
N ARG A 638 33.29 -9.61 -22.57
CA ARG A 638 33.46 -10.62 -21.52
C ARG A 638 32.11 -11.14 -20.97
N PRO A 639 31.14 -10.30 -20.59
CA PRO A 639 29.82 -10.78 -20.14
C PRO A 639 29.10 -11.64 -21.17
N VAL A 640 29.22 -11.30 -22.46
CA VAL A 640 28.59 -12.05 -23.56
C VAL A 640 29.25 -13.42 -23.73
N ARG A 641 30.59 -13.47 -23.68
CA ARG A 641 31.35 -14.72 -23.73
C ARG A 641 31.04 -15.62 -22.54
N ASP A 642 30.99 -15.04 -21.34
CA ASP A 642 30.71 -15.78 -20.11
C ASP A 642 29.28 -16.34 -20.15
N ARG A 643 28.31 -15.59 -20.68
CA ARG A 643 26.94 -16.08 -20.91
C ARG A 643 26.86 -17.18 -21.99
N PHE A 644 27.61 -17.05 -23.09
CA PHE A 644 27.67 -18.10 -24.12
C PHE A 644 28.14 -19.43 -23.52
N TRP A 645 29.19 -19.36 -22.71
CA TRP A 645 29.71 -20.52 -22.00
C TRP A 645 28.70 -21.09 -21.00
N ASP A 646 28.02 -20.22 -20.25
CA ASP A 646 27.00 -20.61 -19.28
C ASP A 646 25.87 -21.42 -19.92
N ILE A 647 25.33 -20.99 -21.07
CA ILE A 647 24.25 -21.71 -21.78
C ILE A 647 24.66 -23.14 -22.19
N LEU A 648 25.93 -23.36 -22.51
CA LEU A 648 26.44 -24.69 -22.88
C LEU A 648 26.56 -25.64 -21.68
N VAL A 649 26.62 -25.13 -20.45
CA VAL A 649 26.96 -25.91 -19.25
C VAL A 649 25.80 -25.97 -18.25
N ASN A 650 24.94 -24.96 -18.20
CA ASN A 650 23.94 -24.77 -17.15
C ASN A 650 22.64 -25.58 -17.34
N GLY A 651 22.49 -26.27 -18.47
CA GLY A 651 21.32 -27.10 -18.79
C GLY A 651 20.12 -26.34 -19.36
N GLU A 652 20.29 -25.09 -19.82
CA GLU A 652 19.21 -24.38 -20.56
C GLU A 652 18.92 -25.00 -21.93
N MET A 653 19.87 -25.70 -22.53
CA MET A 653 19.66 -26.50 -23.74
C MET A 653 19.11 -27.90 -23.38
N ASP A 654 18.13 -28.39 -24.15
CA ASP A 654 17.70 -29.78 -24.03
C ASP A 654 18.80 -30.75 -24.51
N VAL A 655 18.55 -32.06 -24.33
CA VAL A 655 19.56 -33.10 -24.58
C VAL A 655 20.06 -33.09 -26.03
N GLU A 656 19.17 -32.90 -26.99
CA GLU A 656 19.52 -32.91 -28.42
C GLU A 656 20.31 -31.67 -28.82
N ARG A 657 19.89 -30.47 -28.38
CA ARG A 657 20.66 -29.24 -28.60
C ARG A 657 22.00 -29.26 -27.90
N SER A 658 22.06 -29.80 -26.68
CA SER A 658 23.31 -29.96 -25.93
C SER A 658 24.29 -30.88 -26.65
N ALA A 659 23.81 -31.97 -27.27
CA ALA A 659 24.67 -32.86 -28.06
C ALA A 659 25.28 -32.14 -29.27
N ILE A 660 24.50 -31.32 -29.98
CA ILE A 660 24.98 -30.46 -31.07
C ILE A 660 26.00 -29.45 -30.54
N GLY A 661 25.69 -28.80 -29.40
CA GLY A 661 26.57 -27.84 -28.72
C GLY A 661 27.94 -28.43 -28.37
N VAL A 662 27.97 -29.61 -27.75
CA VAL A 662 29.21 -30.30 -27.37
C VAL A 662 30.01 -30.74 -28.61
N ALA A 663 29.34 -31.28 -29.64
CA ALA A 663 30.01 -31.67 -30.87
C ALA A 663 30.63 -30.45 -31.57
N TRP A 664 29.90 -29.34 -31.65
CA TRP A 664 30.37 -28.09 -32.22
C TRP A 664 31.55 -27.51 -31.45
N TRP A 665 31.44 -27.46 -30.11
CA TRP A 665 32.48 -26.96 -29.22
C TRP A 665 33.77 -27.79 -29.29
N GLY A 666 33.65 -29.12 -29.30
CA GLY A 666 34.79 -30.03 -29.19
C GLY A 666 35.45 -30.40 -30.52
N THR A 667 34.67 -30.59 -31.60
CA THR A 667 35.18 -31.19 -32.85
C THR A 667 35.05 -30.29 -34.07
N LYS A 668 34.26 -29.20 -34.01
CA LYS A 668 33.97 -28.34 -35.17
C LYS A 668 34.51 -26.91 -35.03
N GLY A 669 35.48 -26.69 -34.15
CA GLY A 669 36.16 -25.40 -34.01
C GLY A 669 35.40 -24.34 -33.18
N GLY A 670 34.30 -24.73 -32.51
CA GLY A 670 33.47 -23.78 -31.74
C GLY A 670 34.22 -23.18 -30.55
N ARG A 671 35.09 -23.95 -29.90
CA ARG A 671 35.93 -23.49 -28.79
C ARG A 671 36.82 -22.33 -29.21
N GLU A 672 37.53 -22.48 -30.33
CA GLU A 672 38.44 -21.48 -30.88
C GLU A 672 37.65 -20.23 -31.29
N LEU A 673 36.46 -20.41 -31.88
CA LEU A 673 35.59 -19.30 -32.28
C LEU A 673 35.10 -18.45 -31.09
N VAL A 674 34.90 -19.03 -29.90
CA VAL A 674 34.38 -18.28 -28.72
C VAL A 674 35.51 -17.74 -27.83
N LEU A 675 36.64 -18.47 -27.74
CA LEU A 675 37.74 -18.11 -26.85
C LEU A 675 38.81 -17.24 -27.53
N ASP A 676 39.08 -17.46 -28.82
CA ASP A 676 40.13 -16.77 -29.57
C ASP A 676 39.53 -15.77 -30.56
N ARG A 677 39.96 -14.51 -30.44
CA ARG A 677 39.74 -13.53 -31.51
C ARG A 677 40.64 -13.97 -32.66
N GLY A 678 40.06 -14.53 -33.71
CA GLY A 678 40.74 -15.21 -34.81
C GLY A 678 42.20 -14.78 -35.05
N ALA A 679 43.08 -15.78 -35.08
CA ALA A 679 44.36 -15.66 -35.76
C ALA A 679 44.15 -15.00 -37.13
N GLY A 680 45.11 -14.17 -37.54
CA GLY A 680 45.23 -13.74 -38.93
C GLY A 680 45.28 -14.93 -39.91
N PRO A 681 45.34 -14.65 -41.22
CA PRO A 681 45.05 -15.63 -42.27
C PRO A 681 45.81 -16.94 -42.05
N ALA A 682 45.05 -18.04 -42.17
CA ALA A 682 45.44 -19.43 -41.98
C ALA A 682 46.94 -19.73 -42.18
N GLU A 683 47.63 -20.08 -41.11
CA GLU A 683 48.79 -20.98 -41.25
C GLU A 683 48.26 -22.35 -41.72
N PRO A 684 48.86 -22.95 -42.76
CA PRO A 684 48.39 -24.21 -43.31
C PRO A 684 48.54 -25.34 -42.28
N PRO A 685 47.63 -26.32 -42.25
CA PRO A 685 47.66 -27.39 -41.25
C PRO A 685 48.94 -28.23 -41.41
N MET A 686 49.81 -28.22 -40.39
CA MET A 686 50.93 -29.17 -40.30
C MET A 686 50.38 -30.57 -40.06
N MET A 687 50.41 -31.39 -41.11
CA MET A 687 50.16 -32.83 -41.07
C MET A 687 51.28 -33.51 -40.25
N SER A 688 50.99 -33.91 -39.02
CA SER A 688 51.89 -34.75 -38.22
C SER A 688 51.76 -36.20 -38.68
N GLY A 689 52.57 -36.57 -39.67
CA GLY A 689 52.52 -37.87 -40.31
C GLY A 689 53.67 -38.10 -41.28
N ALA A 690 54.92 -37.95 -40.81
CA ALA A 690 56.08 -38.46 -41.53
C ALA A 690 57.11 -39.02 -40.53
N LEU A 691 57.21 -40.35 -40.52
CA LEU A 691 58.25 -41.12 -39.85
C LEU A 691 59.62 -40.66 -40.36
N MET A 692 60.45 -40.09 -39.48
CA MET A 692 61.88 -39.97 -39.76
C MET A 692 62.54 -41.31 -39.44
N THR A 693 62.95 -42.00 -40.51
CA THR A 693 63.84 -43.16 -40.48
C THR A 693 65.15 -42.80 -39.79
N ALA A 694 65.53 -43.65 -38.83
CA ALA A 694 66.85 -43.66 -38.23
C ALA A 694 67.93 -43.87 -39.29
N GLU A 695 69.03 -43.12 -39.20
CA GLU A 695 70.36 -43.69 -39.41
C GLU A 695 71.42 -42.86 -38.68
N SER A 696 72.43 -43.60 -38.24
CA SER A 696 73.37 -43.30 -37.17
C SER A 696 74.75 -42.87 -37.68
N LYS A 697 75.46 -42.10 -36.83
CA LYS A 697 76.94 -41.89 -36.78
C LYS A 697 77.49 -41.04 -37.95
N LEU A 698 78.26 -39.99 -37.70
CA LEU A 698 79.40 -39.79 -36.78
C LEU A 698 79.41 -38.38 -36.18
#